data_AF-A0A1J5E094-F1
#
_entry.id   AF-A0A1J5E094-F1
#
_cell.length_a   1.000
_cell.length_b   1.000
_cell.length_c   1.000
_cell.angle_alpha   90.00
_cell.angle_beta   90.00
_cell.angle_gamma   90.00
#
_symmetry.space_group_name_H-M   'P 1'
#
loop_
_entity.id
_entity.type
_entity.pdbx_description
1 polymer ?
#
loop_
_entity_poly.entity_id
_entity_poly.type
_entity_poly.pdbx_seq_one_letter_code
_entity_poly.pdbx_strand_id
1 'polypeptide(L)'
;MQVDDTLGTILRRHRDAKGDKGAALAEEWRVRYFKGGGCDYSSSTVPPRLSGLFSDAVKSVRFFFTDTLASTLLFDLLEVPENGREELRMMAEAILAGEGQRPARLVIEISAWEGDSNFHDQMFLAIEQKLVQEHQLRPTVLILSDQQYRRLPRTFDDLGDDFRVERLQGREVSDVLAKVMTDRTVLASPSIGAVPFHRWLALHFDGNVLMTEPTDGVAALVAGTALPQLPEVPEGHKLIDLTPGLLADGTPFTGDACQQHRLMLELTSGDSAATLENSPSQRLLWAQSFGTEAVSSLEERIEVDINRAAADLGIAVETQDEKGLEAELAKAGLRPVSNLAMRVGNTIHVINPTGPVPTSPRIDVHVIATQPPALTRILEHVEHWTEDDYLDDRGLDGVIQDLDPEGLERDAFLHARAWLLFSEALAPKPIVGEPCWQEALAAILGEEVPQASLRCRLRPAVERSTFLMDKSEFDQETAKDNLLHCFPRQGEPVLNRVQALCTVINKELHSSYDRNWPNCLSAKNPTEATLPDAWLNAFERSRTANLSNRTYSELFWSESRLTIPAEDWLMADQQLALLWLALRANLSAQAVREHSGTVLLPIADGVAVRLLVRHHGEIDGAVQGSLLWHVPNRHSEYADDHFMKTLPIAFGTSRGSQVGCRLPLGITLKGKGYAVDVTFLASPLISRFHHAPMVEMARHAVSLEHRRRLADDDD
;
A
#
# COMPACT_ATOMS: atom_id res chain seq x y z
N MET A 1 -74.51 21.93 -19.67
CA MET A 1 -75.00 21.05 -18.59
C MET A 1 -75.19 21.86 -17.33
N GLN A 2 -76.31 21.70 -16.63
CA GLN A 2 -76.44 22.16 -15.24
C GLN A 2 -75.65 21.22 -14.33
N VAL A 3 -75.21 21.70 -13.17
CA VAL A 3 -74.14 21.12 -12.33
C VAL A 3 -74.48 19.75 -11.69
N ASP A 4 -75.69 19.19 -11.90
CA ASP A 4 -76.13 17.92 -11.28
C ASP A 4 -76.74 16.90 -12.27
N ASP A 5 -76.35 16.91 -13.55
CA ASP A 5 -76.87 15.92 -14.52
C ASP A 5 -76.09 14.59 -14.45
N THR A 6 -76.71 13.52 -13.94
CA THR A 6 -76.16 12.15 -13.97
C THR A 6 -76.38 11.47 -15.34
N LEU A 7 -75.60 10.43 -15.66
CA LEU A 7 -75.72 9.64 -16.91
C LEU A 7 -77.16 9.19 -17.16
N GLY A 8 -77.79 8.57 -16.17
CA GLY A 8 -79.15 8.07 -16.20
C GLY A 8 -80.16 9.19 -16.40
N THR A 9 -79.91 10.38 -15.85
CA THR A 9 -80.75 11.56 -16.04
C THR A 9 -80.67 12.09 -17.46
N ILE A 10 -79.47 12.14 -18.05
CA ILE A 10 -79.26 12.60 -19.44
C ILE A 10 -79.91 11.61 -20.43
N LEU A 11 -79.65 10.31 -20.28
CA LEU A 11 -80.24 9.28 -21.14
C LEU A 11 -81.78 9.24 -21.02
N ARG A 12 -82.32 9.50 -19.83
CA ARG A 12 -83.77 9.59 -19.61
C ARG A 12 -84.39 10.76 -20.37
N ARG A 13 -83.72 11.92 -20.42
CA ARG A 13 -84.19 13.08 -21.21
C ARG A 13 -84.28 12.76 -22.69
N HIS A 14 -83.29 12.05 -23.25
CA HIS A 14 -83.32 11.61 -24.65
C HIS A 14 -84.48 10.65 -24.92
N ARG A 15 -84.70 9.68 -24.03
CA ARG A 15 -85.86 8.77 -24.13
C ARG A 15 -87.19 9.54 -24.09
N ASP A 16 -87.34 10.45 -23.13
CA ASP A 16 -88.60 11.17 -22.89
C ASP A 16 -88.91 12.16 -24.03
N ALA A 17 -87.88 12.79 -24.63
CA ALA A 17 -88.03 13.65 -25.81
C ALA A 17 -88.56 12.89 -27.04
N LYS A 18 -88.28 11.59 -27.14
CA LYS A 18 -88.74 10.72 -28.23
C LYS A 18 -90.14 10.13 -28.00
N GLY A 19 -90.64 10.15 -26.76
CA GLY A 19 -91.94 9.57 -26.40
C GLY A 19 -91.96 8.04 -26.34
N ASP A 20 -90.80 7.40 -26.28
CA ASP A 20 -90.67 5.94 -26.36
C ASP A 20 -91.07 5.23 -25.05
N LYS A 21 -91.94 4.22 -25.17
CA LYS A 21 -92.28 3.33 -24.04
C LYS A 21 -91.11 2.37 -23.81
N GLY A 22 -90.50 2.39 -22.62
CA GLY A 22 -89.26 1.66 -22.31
C GLY A 22 -89.24 0.16 -22.65
N ALA A 23 -90.38 -0.53 -22.70
CA ALA A 23 -90.46 -1.93 -23.14
C ALA A 23 -90.21 -2.13 -24.64
N ALA A 24 -90.68 -1.19 -25.49
CA ALA A 24 -90.47 -1.26 -26.94
C ALA A 24 -89.00 -0.96 -27.30
N LEU A 25 -88.41 0.04 -26.64
CA LEU A 25 -87.00 0.39 -26.79
C LEU A 25 -86.06 -0.76 -26.37
N ALA A 26 -86.39 -1.43 -25.26
CA ALA A 26 -85.63 -2.60 -24.79
C ALA A 26 -85.68 -3.77 -25.79
N GLU A 27 -86.85 -4.06 -26.36
CA GLU A 27 -86.99 -5.13 -27.36
C GLU A 27 -86.30 -4.77 -28.68
N GLU A 28 -86.40 -3.53 -29.12
CA GLU A 28 -85.72 -3.06 -30.33
C GLU A 28 -84.19 -3.10 -30.20
N TRP A 29 -83.65 -2.66 -29.06
CA TRP A 29 -82.23 -2.79 -28.75
C TRP A 29 -81.80 -4.26 -28.76
N ARG A 30 -82.56 -5.16 -28.12
CA ARG A 30 -82.27 -6.60 -28.07
C ARG A 30 -82.16 -7.22 -29.47
N VAL A 31 -83.15 -6.97 -30.33
CA VAL A 31 -83.19 -7.52 -31.69
C VAL A 31 -82.04 -6.99 -32.55
N ARG A 32 -81.73 -5.69 -32.45
CA ARG A 32 -80.63 -5.09 -33.22
C ARG A 32 -79.25 -5.50 -32.71
N TYR A 33 -79.09 -5.66 -31.39
CA TYR A 33 -77.84 -6.10 -30.77
C TYR A 33 -77.48 -7.52 -31.21
N PHE A 34 -78.45 -8.44 -31.19
CA PHE A 34 -78.26 -9.81 -31.70
C PHE A 34 -77.92 -9.83 -33.20
N LYS A 35 -78.62 -9.04 -34.02
CA LYS A 35 -78.31 -8.91 -35.46
C LYS A 35 -76.92 -8.32 -35.74
N GLY A 36 -76.39 -7.52 -34.83
CA GLY A 36 -75.04 -6.95 -34.88
C GLY A 36 -73.93 -7.89 -34.43
N GLY A 37 -74.23 -9.14 -34.09
CA GLY A 37 -73.26 -10.13 -33.59
C GLY A 37 -73.13 -10.19 -32.07
N GLY A 38 -74.00 -9.49 -31.33
CA GLY A 38 -74.08 -9.56 -29.87
C GLY A 38 -74.81 -10.81 -29.37
N CYS A 39 -74.81 -11.01 -28.04
CA CYS A 39 -75.49 -12.15 -27.41
C CYS A 39 -77.02 -12.06 -27.49
N ASP A 40 -77.70 -13.20 -27.68
CA ASP A 40 -79.17 -13.29 -27.62
C ASP A 40 -79.64 -13.29 -26.17
N TYR A 41 -80.14 -12.16 -25.69
CA TYR A 41 -80.72 -12.05 -24.35
C TYR A 41 -82.21 -12.44 -24.36
N SER A 42 -82.70 -13.00 -23.25
CA SER A 42 -84.13 -13.24 -23.04
C SER A 42 -84.94 -11.94 -23.07
N SER A 43 -86.19 -12.00 -23.56
CA SER A 43 -87.13 -10.87 -23.60
C SER A 43 -87.46 -10.28 -22.22
N SER A 44 -87.19 -11.01 -21.14
CA SER A 44 -87.35 -10.53 -19.76
C SER A 44 -86.10 -9.84 -19.17
N THR A 45 -84.93 -9.93 -19.83
CA THR A 45 -83.64 -9.47 -19.25
C THR A 45 -83.36 -7.99 -19.50
N VAL A 46 -83.60 -7.50 -20.72
CA VAL A 46 -83.25 -6.13 -21.13
C VAL A 46 -84.13 -5.04 -20.48
N PRO A 47 -85.46 -5.20 -20.35
CA PRO A 47 -86.32 -4.18 -19.74
C PRO A 47 -85.92 -3.73 -18.32
N PRO A 48 -85.63 -4.62 -17.35
CA PRO A 48 -85.17 -4.19 -16.03
C PRO A 48 -83.77 -3.58 -16.07
N ARG A 49 -82.89 -4.00 -16.99
CA ARG A 49 -81.58 -3.37 -17.18
C ARG A 49 -81.73 -1.95 -17.69
N LEU A 50 -82.55 -1.73 -18.71
CA LEU A 50 -82.81 -0.41 -19.26
C LEU A 50 -83.45 0.53 -18.23
N SER A 51 -84.39 0.02 -17.42
CA SER A 51 -84.98 0.78 -16.31
C SER A 51 -83.91 1.18 -15.29
N GLY A 52 -83.07 0.22 -14.87
CA GLY A 52 -81.97 0.48 -13.93
C GLY A 52 -80.95 1.49 -14.47
N LEU A 53 -80.69 1.50 -15.78
CA LEU A 53 -79.74 2.43 -16.42
C LEU A 53 -80.17 3.88 -16.20
N PHE A 54 -81.47 4.18 -16.31
CA PHE A 54 -81.98 5.52 -16.07
C PHE A 54 -81.90 5.97 -14.62
N SER A 55 -81.62 5.06 -13.69
CA SER A 55 -81.41 5.33 -12.26
C SER A 55 -79.94 5.17 -11.85
N ASP A 56 -79.02 5.18 -12.83
CA ASP A 56 -77.58 5.01 -12.61
C ASP A 56 -77.20 3.70 -11.91
N ALA A 57 -78.07 2.68 -11.97
CA ALA A 57 -77.78 1.39 -11.36
C ALA A 57 -76.57 0.75 -12.04
N VAL A 58 -75.49 0.52 -11.28
CA VAL A 58 -74.19 0.07 -11.80
C VAL A 58 -74.29 -1.21 -12.64
N LYS A 59 -75.13 -2.18 -12.22
CA LYS A 59 -75.36 -3.42 -12.99
C LYS A 59 -75.99 -3.18 -14.37
N SER A 60 -76.74 -2.09 -14.50
CA SER A 60 -77.37 -1.68 -15.75
C SER A 60 -76.44 -0.82 -16.61
N VAL A 61 -75.67 0.09 -16.01
CA VAL A 61 -74.59 0.81 -16.71
C VAL A 61 -73.60 -0.19 -17.31
N ARG A 62 -73.16 -1.18 -16.53
CA ARG A 62 -72.30 -2.27 -16.99
C ARG A 62 -72.92 -3.04 -18.16
N PHE A 63 -74.22 -3.34 -18.10
CA PHE A 63 -74.90 -4.10 -19.16
C PHE A 63 -74.83 -3.39 -20.54
N PHE A 64 -74.93 -2.06 -20.59
CA PHE A 64 -74.94 -1.32 -21.87
C PHE A 64 -73.59 -0.72 -22.26
N PHE A 65 -72.68 -0.47 -21.31
CA PHE A 65 -71.46 0.31 -21.55
C PHE A 65 -70.15 -0.49 -21.46
N THR A 66 -70.21 -1.81 -21.21
CA THR A 66 -69.01 -2.68 -21.25
C THR A 66 -68.68 -3.16 -22.68
N ASP A 67 -69.63 -3.04 -23.60
CA ASP A 67 -69.45 -3.33 -25.02
C ASP A 67 -69.71 -2.06 -25.85
N THR A 68 -68.75 -1.72 -26.72
CA THR A 68 -68.83 -0.57 -27.60
C THR A 68 -70.01 -0.68 -28.57
N LEU A 69 -70.32 -1.89 -29.04
CA LEU A 69 -71.47 -2.12 -29.93
C LEU A 69 -72.79 -1.91 -29.18
N ALA A 70 -72.89 -2.43 -27.95
CA ALA A 70 -74.04 -2.27 -27.06
C ALA A 70 -74.35 -0.79 -26.77
N SER A 71 -73.32 -0.01 -26.40
CA SER A 71 -73.47 1.41 -26.07
C SER A 71 -73.77 2.28 -27.29
N THR A 72 -73.11 2.00 -28.42
CA THR A 72 -73.35 2.74 -29.67
C THR A 72 -74.78 2.53 -30.16
N LEU A 73 -75.26 1.28 -30.14
CA LEU A 73 -76.64 0.97 -30.51
C LEU A 73 -77.66 1.65 -29.58
N LEU A 74 -77.37 1.71 -28.28
CA LEU A 74 -78.22 2.41 -27.33
C LEU A 74 -78.27 3.91 -27.64
N PHE A 75 -77.13 4.53 -27.95
CA PHE A 75 -77.06 5.94 -28.34
C PHE A 75 -77.79 6.22 -29.65
N ASP A 76 -77.71 5.30 -30.63
CA ASP A 76 -78.43 5.42 -31.89
C ASP A 76 -79.94 5.36 -31.69
N LEU A 77 -80.42 4.42 -30.86
CA LEU A 77 -81.85 4.29 -30.58
C LEU A 77 -82.41 5.45 -29.75
N LEU A 78 -81.59 6.07 -28.92
CA LEU A 78 -81.93 7.26 -28.14
C LEU A 78 -81.64 8.58 -28.88
N GLU A 79 -81.15 8.52 -30.14
CA GLU A 79 -80.78 9.68 -30.96
C GLU A 79 -79.83 10.66 -30.22
N VAL A 80 -78.88 10.10 -29.47
CA VAL A 80 -77.87 10.90 -28.78
C VAL A 80 -76.91 11.50 -29.83
N PRO A 81 -76.70 12.84 -29.85
CA PRO A 81 -75.78 13.51 -30.77
C PRO A 81 -74.36 12.96 -30.66
N GLU A 82 -73.68 12.72 -31.78
CA GLU A 82 -72.33 12.11 -31.80
C GLU A 82 -71.31 12.86 -30.93
N ASN A 83 -71.38 14.20 -30.91
CA ASN A 83 -70.48 15.05 -30.13
C ASN A 83 -70.64 14.91 -28.60
N GLY A 84 -71.76 14.37 -28.10
CA GLY A 84 -72.00 14.12 -26.67
C GLY A 84 -71.83 12.66 -26.25
N ARG A 85 -71.65 11.73 -27.19
CA ARG A 85 -71.58 10.28 -26.87
C ARG A 85 -70.35 9.93 -26.04
N GLU A 86 -69.22 10.56 -26.33
CA GLU A 86 -67.96 10.27 -25.63
C GLU A 86 -68.01 10.77 -24.18
N GLU A 87 -68.61 11.93 -23.95
CA GLU A 87 -68.84 12.45 -22.59
C GLU A 87 -69.74 11.52 -21.77
N LEU A 88 -70.78 10.94 -22.37
CA LEU A 88 -71.63 9.95 -21.70
C LEU A 88 -70.92 8.62 -21.46
N ARG A 89 -69.98 8.20 -22.33
CA ARG A 89 -69.12 7.06 -22.06
C ARG A 89 -68.19 7.33 -20.88
N MET A 90 -67.56 8.50 -20.83
CA MET A 90 -66.74 8.90 -19.67
C MET A 90 -67.54 8.94 -18.37
N MET A 91 -68.79 9.41 -18.40
CA MET A 91 -69.68 9.35 -17.22
C MET A 91 -70.02 7.91 -16.82
N ALA A 92 -70.27 7.03 -17.79
CA ALA A 92 -70.48 5.60 -17.52
C ALA A 92 -69.22 4.96 -16.92
N GLU A 93 -68.04 5.28 -17.44
CA GLU A 93 -66.75 4.85 -16.90
C GLU A 93 -66.52 5.37 -15.48
N ALA A 94 -66.87 6.63 -15.20
CA ALA A 94 -66.78 7.23 -13.87
C ALA A 94 -67.72 6.53 -12.87
N ILE A 95 -68.95 6.19 -13.26
CA ILE A 95 -69.88 5.40 -12.44
C ILE A 95 -69.34 3.99 -12.19
N LEU A 96 -68.74 3.37 -13.22
CA LEU A 96 -68.08 2.06 -13.10
C LEU A 96 -66.78 2.10 -12.28
N ALA A 97 -66.18 3.28 -12.10
CA ALA A 97 -64.99 3.50 -11.29
C ALA A 97 -65.31 3.92 -9.84
N GLY A 98 -66.47 4.53 -9.59
CA GLY A 98 -66.89 5.08 -8.29
C GLY A 98 -67.42 4.07 -7.27
N GLU A 99 -67.96 2.92 -7.70
CA GLU A 99 -68.13 1.75 -6.84
C GLU A 99 -66.92 0.82 -7.02
N GLY A 100 -66.05 0.77 -6.01
CA GLY A 100 -65.15 -0.33 -5.67
C GLY A 100 -64.40 -1.00 -6.81
N GLN A 101 -63.07 -0.77 -6.84
CA GLN A 101 -62.05 -1.60 -7.51
C GLN A 101 -62.64 -2.70 -8.42
N ARG A 102 -62.65 -2.50 -9.76
CA ARG A 102 -62.60 -3.65 -10.65
C ARG A 102 -61.37 -4.46 -10.19
N PRO A 103 -61.52 -5.69 -9.69
CA PRO A 103 -60.36 -6.54 -9.44
C PRO A 103 -59.64 -6.75 -10.77
N ALA A 104 -58.31 -6.83 -10.73
CA ALA A 104 -57.53 -7.17 -11.91
C ALA A 104 -58.08 -8.48 -12.51
N ARG A 105 -58.29 -8.50 -13.83
CA ARG A 105 -58.70 -9.73 -14.51
C ARG A 105 -57.51 -10.68 -14.48
N LEU A 106 -57.68 -11.87 -13.93
CA LEU A 106 -56.63 -12.88 -13.97
C LEU A 106 -56.79 -13.74 -15.22
N VAL A 107 -55.75 -13.83 -16.04
CA VAL A 107 -55.68 -14.80 -17.14
C VAL A 107 -54.68 -15.86 -16.72
N ILE A 108 -55.13 -17.09 -16.55
CA ILE A 108 -54.32 -18.24 -16.19
C ILE A 108 -54.03 -19.01 -17.48
N GLU A 109 -52.78 -19.06 -17.90
CA GLU A 109 -52.35 -19.78 -19.09
C GLU A 109 -51.47 -20.95 -18.66
N ILE A 110 -51.90 -22.17 -19.00
CA ILE A 110 -51.25 -23.42 -18.56
C ILE A 110 -50.97 -24.37 -19.73
N SER A 111 -51.12 -23.88 -20.96
CA SER A 111 -51.09 -24.74 -22.15
C SER A 111 -49.71 -25.35 -22.43
N ALA A 112 -48.65 -24.75 -21.89
CA ALA A 112 -47.28 -25.28 -21.95
C ALA A 112 -47.01 -26.44 -20.98
N TRP A 113 -47.89 -26.71 -20.01
CA TRP A 113 -47.72 -27.80 -19.06
C TRP A 113 -48.25 -29.12 -19.61
N GLU A 114 -47.34 -29.93 -20.14
CA GLU A 114 -47.62 -31.29 -20.60
C GLU A 114 -47.50 -32.30 -19.45
N GLY A 115 -48.39 -33.28 -19.42
CA GLY A 115 -48.33 -34.34 -18.42
C GLY A 115 -49.31 -35.49 -18.66
N ASP A 116 -49.21 -36.49 -17.79
CA ASP A 116 -50.11 -37.63 -17.78
C ASP A 116 -51.46 -37.28 -17.11
N SER A 117 -52.31 -38.29 -16.88
CA SER A 117 -53.61 -38.05 -16.22
C SER A 117 -53.46 -37.52 -14.80
N ASN A 118 -52.58 -38.14 -14.01
CA ASN A 118 -52.41 -37.78 -12.61
C ASN A 118 -51.84 -36.37 -12.46
N PHE A 119 -50.89 -35.98 -13.32
CA PHE A 119 -50.35 -34.63 -13.36
C PHE A 119 -51.44 -33.59 -13.62
N HIS A 120 -52.29 -33.78 -14.64
CA HIS A 120 -53.36 -32.84 -14.95
C HIS A 120 -54.41 -32.76 -13.82
N ASP A 121 -54.75 -33.88 -13.19
CA ASP A 121 -55.72 -33.90 -12.09
C ASP A 121 -55.18 -33.09 -10.88
N GLN A 122 -53.92 -33.29 -10.50
CA GLN A 122 -53.27 -32.53 -9.42
C GLN A 122 -53.10 -31.05 -9.77
N MET A 123 -52.73 -30.74 -11.01
CA MET A 123 -52.57 -29.38 -11.51
C MET A 123 -53.89 -28.60 -11.44
N PHE A 124 -55.00 -29.18 -11.94
CA PHE A 124 -56.30 -28.53 -11.88
C PHE A 124 -56.77 -28.33 -10.44
N LEU A 125 -56.56 -29.31 -9.57
CA LEU A 125 -56.87 -29.18 -8.15
C LEU A 125 -56.09 -28.03 -7.50
N ALA A 126 -54.79 -27.92 -7.78
CA ALA A 126 -53.94 -26.87 -7.23
C ALA A 126 -54.31 -25.47 -7.75
N ILE A 127 -54.65 -25.35 -9.05
CA ILE A 127 -55.16 -24.10 -9.64
C ILE A 127 -56.49 -23.71 -9.00
N GLU A 128 -57.41 -24.67 -8.89
CA GLU A 128 -58.73 -24.43 -8.30
C GLU A 128 -58.59 -23.94 -6.86
N GLN A 129 -57.78 -24.61 -6.04
CA GLN A 129 -57.57 -24.23 -4.65
C GLN A 129 -56.89 -22.86 -4.54
N LYS A 130 -55.72 -22.69 -5.16
CA LYS A 130 -54.82 -21.56 -4.89
C LYS A 130 -55.14 -20.29 -5.68
N LEU A 131 -55.56 -20.40 -6.94
CA LEU A 131 -55.80 -19.23 -7.79
C LEU A 131 -57.29 -18.85 -7.87
N VAL A 132 -58.19 -19.83 -7.72
CA VAL A 132 -59.63 -19.62 -7.95
C VAL A 132 -60.41 -19.52 -6.63
N GLN A 133 -60.28 -20.48 -5.72
CA GLN A 133 -61.08 -20.57 -4.50
C GLN A 133 -60.53 -19.72 -3.34
N GLU A 134 -59.23 -19.78 -3.06
CA GLU A 134 -58.60 -19.10 -1.92
C GLU A 134 -58.74 -17.58 -1.98
N HIS A 135 -58.65 -17.00 -3.18
CA HIS A 135 -58.55 -15.55 -3.38
C HIS A 135 -59.73 -14.94 -4.16
N GLN A 136 -60.63 -15.76 -4.72
CA GLN A 136 -61.83 -15.34 -5.46
C GLN A 136 -61.61 -14.24 -6.52
N LEU A 137 -60.46 -14.24 -7.19
CA LEU A 137 -60.18 -13.28 -8.26
C LEU A 137 -61.19 -13.50 -9.40
N ARG A 138 -62.04 -12.49 -9.65
CA ARG A 138 -63.11 -12.53 -10.64
C ARG A 138 -63.22 -11.15 -11.31
N PRO A 139 -63.10 -11.02 -12.63
CA PRO A 139 -63.20 -12.09 -13.63
C PRO A 139 -61.87 -12.86 -13.84
N THR A 140 -61.96 -14.17 -14.08
CA THR A 140 -60.81 -15.05 -14.38
C THR A 140 -61.01 -15.81 -15.68
N VAL A 141 -59.94 -15.96 -16.48
CA VAL A 141 -59.94 -16.79 -17.69
C VAL A 141 -58.86 -17.84 -17.65
N LEU A 142 -59.23 -19.10 -17.86
CA LEU A 142 -58.31 -20.23 -17.96
C LEU A 142 -58.07 -20.60 -19.43
N ILE A 143 -56.84 -20.42 -19.92
CA ILE A 143 -56.40 -20.83 -21.25
C ILE A 143 -55.69 -22.18 -21.14
N LEU A 144 -56.15 -23.14 -21.93
CA LEU A 144 -55.64 -24.50 -21.89
C LEU A 144 -55.68 -25.19 -23.27
N SER A 145 -54.89 -26.25 -23.40
CA SER A 145 -54.82 -27.07 -24.61
C SER A 145 -56.07 -27.94 -24.78
N ASP A 146 -56.30 -28.47 -25.99
CA ASP A 146 -57.45 -29.34 -26.22
C ASP A 146 -57.40 -30.64 -25.43
N GLN A 147 -56.19 -31.14 -25.14
CA GLN A 147 -55.98 -32.32 -24.30
C GLN A 147 -56.34 -32.02 -22.84
N GLN A 148 -55.91 -30.87 -22.33
CA GLN A 148 -56.21 -30.43 -20.96
C GLN A 148 -57.72 -30.19 -20.79
N TYR A 149 -58.40 -29.59 -21.78
CA TYR A 149 -59.85 -29.34 -21.70
C TYR A 149 -60.66 -30.63 -21.50
N ARG A 150 -60.27 -31.73 -22.16
CA ARG A 150 -60.99 -33.02 -22.04
C ARG A 150 -60.93 -33.60 -20.63
N ARG A 151 -60.02 -33.12 -19.79
CA ARG A 151 -59.81 -33.54 -18.40
C ARG A 151 -60.20 -32.47 -17.39
N LEU A 152 -60.74 -31.32 -17.84
CA LEU A 152 -61.15 -30.26 -16.93
C LEU A 152 -62.22 -30.80 -15.95
N PRO A 153 -62.00 -30.72 -14.62
CA PRO A 153 -62.98 -31.16 -13.64
C PRO A 153 -64.29 -30.37 -13.77
N ARG A 154 -65.43 -31.02 -13.51
CA ARG A 154 -66.75 -30.38 -13.54
C ARG A 154 -66.95 -29.33 -12.45
N THR A 155 -66.10 -29.32 -11.41
CA THR A 155 -66.12 -28.27 -10.36
C THR A 155 -65.90 -26.87 -10.91
N PHE A 156 -65.21 -26.75 -12.06
CA PHE A 156 -65.04 -25.47 -12.76
C PHE A 156 -66.34 -24.95 -13.40
N ASP A 157 -67.32 -25.81 -13.70
CA ASP A 157 -68.62 -25.39 -14.24
C ASP A 157 -69.45 -24.65 -13.17
N ASP A 158 -69.19 -24.91 -11.87
CA ASP A 158 -69.90 -24.30 -10.74
C ASP A 158 -69.44 -22.85 -10.43
N LEU A 159 -68.40 -22.36 -11.12
CA LEU A 159 -67.79 -21.05 -10.84
C LEU A 159 -68.60 -19.86 -11.39
N GLY A 160 -69.57 -20.10 -12.27
CA GLY A 160 -70.49 -19.10 -12.83
C GLY A 160 -69.88 -18.18 -13.90
N ASP A 161 -70.62 -17.14 -14.29
CA ASP A 161 -70.32 -16.28 -15.45
C ASP A 161 -68.99 -15.49 -15.36
N ASP A 162 -68.41 -15.36 -14.16
CA ASP A 162 -67.16 -14.64 -13.92
C ASP A 162 -65.90 -15.49 -14.16
N PHE A 163 -66.05 -16.79 -14.45
CA PHE A 163 -64.97 -17.70 -14.83
C PHE A 163 -65.19 -18.21 -16.25
N ARG A 164 -64.20 -18.02 -17.14
CA ARG A 164 -64.28 -18.43 -18.53
C ARG A 164 -63.14 -19.36 -18.90
N VAL A 165 -63.45 -20.43 -19.62
CA VAL A 165 -62.44 -21.32 -20.20
C VAL A 165 -62.24 -20.98 -21.67
N GLU A 166 -61.00 -20.76 -22.06
CA GLU A 166 -60.58 -20.55 -23.44
C GLU A 166 -59.73 -21.72 -23.93
N ARG A 167 -60.14 -22.29 -25.07
CA ARG A 167 -59.46 -23.42 -25.69
C ARG A 167 -58.60 -22.92 -26.83
N LEU A 168 -57.36 -23.42 -26.94
CA LEU A 168 -56.49 -23.04 -28.04
C LEU A 168 -57.06 -23.48 -29.40
N GLN A 169 -57.67 -24.67 -29.53
CA GLN A 169 -58.24 -25.16 -30.79
C GLN A 169 -57.26 -25.09 -31.98
N GLY A 170 -55.98 -25.36 -31.74
CA GLY A 170 -54.92 -25.24 -32.74
C GLY A 170 -54.48 -23.81 -33.09
N ARG A 171 -54.98 -22.79 -32.38
CA ARG A 171 -54.48 -21.40 -32.45
C ARG A 171 -53.24 -21.24 -31.58
N GLU A 172 -52.39 -20.28 -31.92
CA GLU A 172 -51.28 -19.91 -31.05
C GLU A 172 -51.79 -19.24 -29.75
N VAL A 173 -51.03 -19.42 -28.67
CA VAL A 173 -51.34 -18.82 -27.36
C VAL A 173 -51.38 -17.29 -27.46
N SER A 174 -50.48 -16.71 -28.24
CA SER A 174 -50.39 -15.27 -28.56
C SER A 174 -51.71 -14.70 -29.08
N ASP A 175 -52.34 -15.38 -30.04
CA ASP A 175 -53.62 -14.96 -30.65
C ASP A 175 -54.79 -14.98 -29.65
N VAL A 176 -54.78 -15.93 -28.72
CA VAL A 176 -55.81 -16.04 -27.69
C VAL A 176 -55.58 -14.99 -26.61
N LEU A 177 -54.32 -14.81 -26.17
CA LEU A 177 -53.92 -13.77 -25.24
C LEU A 177 -54.31 -12.38 -25.75
N ALA A 178 -54.06 -12.07 -27.03
CA ALA A 178 -54.43 -10.79 -27.62
C ALA A 178 -55.94 -10.46 -27.52
N LYS A 179 -56.82 -11.47 -27.43
CA LYS A 179 -58.27 -11.30 -27.28
C LYS A 179 -58.72 -11.11 -25.83
N VAL A 180 -57.96 -11.64 -24.87
CA VAL A 180 -58.37 -11.67 -23.44
C VAL A 180 -57.58 -10.70 -22.58
N MET A 181 -56.41 -10.27 -23.03
CA MET A 181 -55.59 -9.27 -22.37
C MET A 181 -56.18 -7.88 -22.58
N THR A 182 -56.20 -7.10 -21.50
CA THR A 182 -56.62 -5.69 -21.46
C THR A 182 -55.65 -4.93 -20.55
N ASP A 183 -55.79 -3.62 -20.43
CA ASP A 183 -54.88 -2.78 -19.63
C ASP A 183 -54.83 -3.12 -18.14
N ARG A 184 -55.82 -3.87 -17.62
CA ARG A 184 -55.88 -4.29 -16.21
C ARG A 184 -55.86 -5.81 -16.03
N THR A 185 -55.34 -6.53 -17.03
CA THR A 185 -55.20 -7.98 -16.98
C THR A 185 -53.82 -8.36 -16.46
N VAL A 186 -53.77 -9.30 -15.52
CA VAL A 186 -52.54 -9.99 -15.13
C VAL A 186 -52.54 -11.39 -15.71
N LEU A 187 -51.42 -11.75 -16.33
CA LEU A 187 -51.17 -13.06 -16.89
C LEU A 187 -50.44 -13.91 -15.86
N ALA A 188 -51.11 -14.94 -15.36
CA ALA A 188 -50.49 -16.02 -14.61
C ALA A 188 -50.09 -17.13 -15.60
N SER A 189 -48.78 -17.28 -15.87
CA SER A 189 -48.29 -18.19 -16.91
C SER A 189 -46.88 -18.72 -16.59
N PRO A 190 -46.51 -19.92 -17.08
CA PRO A 190 -45.14 -20.41 -17.04
C PRO A 190 -44.16 -19.66 -17.95
N SER A 191 -44.62 -18.71 -18.76
CA SER A 191 -43.76 -17.85 -19.57
C SER A 191 -44.26 -16.41 -19.58
N ILE A 192 -43.33 -15.46 -19.60
CA ILE A 192 -43.65 -14.03 -19.70
C ILE A 192 -44.24 -13.67 -21.08
N GLY A 193 -43.90 -14.41 -22.14
CA GLY A 193 -44.34 -14.09 -23.50
C GLY A 193 -44.09 -12.62 -23.87
N ALA A 194 -45.14 -11.94 -24.37
CA ALA A 194 -45.08 -10.54 -24.79
C ALA A 194 -45.75 -9.57 -23.79
N VAL A 195 -46.04 -9.99 -22.55
CA VAL A 195 -46.65 -9.10 -21.56
C VAL A 195 -45.59 -8.29 -20.80
N PRO A 196 -45.89 -7.05 -20.38
CA PRO A 196 -45.00 -6.31 -19.48
C PRO A 196 -44.76 -7.09 -18.18
N PHE A 197 -43.53 -7.03 -17.64
CA PHE A 197 -43.13 -7.75 -16.43
C PHE A 197 -44.09 -7.55 -15.25
N HIS A 198 -44.51 -6.31 -14.99
CA HIS A 198 -45.44 -5.97 -13.91
C HIS A 198 -46.88 -6.48 -14.10
N ARG A 199 -47.16 -7.21 -15.18
CA ARG A 199 -48.42 -7.91 -15.43
C ARG A 199 -48.23 -9.42 -15.52
N TRP A 200 -47.03 -9.92 -15.26
CA TRP A 200 -46.73 -11.33 -15.24
C TRP A 200 -46.69 -11.83 -13.80
N LEU A 201 -47.53 -12.81 -13.51
CA LEU A 201 -47.44 -13.64 -12.32
C LEU A 201 -46.83 -14.96 -12.77
N ALA A 202 -45.56 -15.19 -12.46
CA ALA A 202 -44.89 -16.40 -12.90
C ALA A 202 -45.52 -17.62 -12.20
N LEU A 203 -45.88 -18.63 -12.99
CA LEU A 203 -46.45 -19.87 -12.49
C LEU A 203 -45.50 -21.03 -12.70
N HIS A 204 -45.32 -21.84 -11.66
CA HIS A 204 -44.64 -23.13 -11.78
C HIS A 204 -45.41 -24.20 -11.00
N PHE A 205 -45.56 -25.37 -11.61
CA PHE A 205 -46.14 -26.55 -10.97
C PHE A 205 -45.15 -27.71 -11.09
N ASP A 206 -44.75 -28.27 -9.95
CA ASP A 206 -43.75 -29.35 -9.86
C ASP A 206 -44.36 -30.76 -9.95
N GLY A 207 -45.68 -30.85 -10.12
CA GLY A 207 -46.45 -32.10 -10.06
C GLY A 207 -47.24 -32.29 -8.77
N ASN A 208 -47.01 -31.47 -7.75
CA ASN A 208 -47.69 -31.52 -6.46
C ASN A 208 -48.10 -30.14 -5.94
N VAL A 209 -47.23 -29.13 -6.05
CA VAL A 209 -47.43 -27.79 -5.51
C VAL A 209 -47.43 -26.76 -6.63
N LEU A 210 -48.47 -25.91 -6.64
CA LEU A 210 -48.52 -24.72 -7.49
C LEU A 210 -47.80 -23.57 -6.80
N MET A 211 -46.74 -23.07 -7.41
CA MET A 211 -45.96 -21.92 -6.97
C MET A 211 -46.26 -20.71 -7.86
N THR A 212 -46.19 -19.54 -7.24
CA THR A 212 -46.38 -18.24 -7.86
C THR A 212 -45.21 -17.35 -7.48
N GLU A 213 -44.70 -16.56 -8.43
CA GLU A 213 -43.78 -15.47 -8.12
C GLU A 213 -44.33 -14.17 -8.74
N PRO A 214 -44.51 -13.08 -7.94
CA PRO A 214 -44.27 -13.00 -6.50
C PRO A 214 -45.12 -13.96 -5.68
N THR A 215 -44.58 -14.43 -4.54
CA THR A 215 -45.25 -15.41 -3.67
C THR A 215 -46.60 -14.90 -3.16
N ASP A 216 -46.69 -13.60 -2.85
CA ASP A 216 -47.89 -12.89 -2.42
C ASP A 216 -48.66 -12.24 -3.58
N GLY A 217 -48.24 -12.47 -4.84
CA GLY A 217 -48.78 -11.77 -6.00
C GLY A 217 -50.29 -11.93 -6.17
N VAL A 218 -50.83 -13.11 -5.87
CA VAL A 218 -52.29 -13.36 -5.93
C VAL A 218 -53.03 -12.53 -4.89
N ALA A 219 -52.55 -12.49 -3.65
CA ALA A 219 -53.11 -11.69 -2.57
C ALA A 219 -52.97 -10.18 -2.84
N ALA A 220 -51.84 -9.76 -3.41
CA ALA A 220 -51.61 -8.38 -3.83
C ALA A 220 -52.64 -7.92 -4.88
N LEU A 221 -52.96 -8.77 -5.86
CA LEU A 221 -53.99 -8.49 -6.86
C LEU A 221 -55.40 -8.37 -6.27
N VAL A 222 -55.74 -9.21 -5.28
CA VAL A 222 -57.01 -9.09 -4.54
C VAL A 222 -57.10 -7.77 -3.79
N ALA A 223 -56.00 -7.33 -3.17
CA ALA A 223 -55.93 -6.05 -2.47
C ALA A 223 -55.90 -4.84 -3.43
N GLY A 224 -55.76 -5.06 -4.74
CA GLY A 224 -55.61 -4.02 -5.75
C GLY A 224 -54.22 -3.38 -5.79
N THR A 225 -53.22 -4.07 -5.24
CA THR A 225 -51.80 -3.69 -5.27
C THR A 225 -51.19 -4.10 -6.61
N ALA A 226 -50.29 -3.27 -7.16
CA ALA A 226 -49.56 -3.60 -8.37
C ALA A 226 -48.47 -4.66 -8.10
N LEU A 227 -48.22 -5.53 -9.07
CA LEU A 227 -47.06 -6.43 -9.06
C LEU A 227 -45.75 -5.61 -9.23
N PRO A 228 -44.60 -6.16 -8.80
CA PRO A 228 -43.32 -5.47 -8.89
C PRO A 228 -42.98 -5.11 -10.34
N GLN A 229 -42.35 -3.95 -10.51
CA GLN A 229 -41.80 -3.51 -11.79
C GLN A 229 -40.31 -3.88 -11.83
N LEU A 230 -39.77 -4.08 -13.03
CA LEU A 230 -38.33 -4.12 -13.20
C LEU A 230 -37.75 -2.73 -12.91
N PRO A 231 -36.78 -2.59 -11.99
CA PRO A 231 -36.03 -1.36 -11.84
C PRO A 231 -35.44 -0.90 -13.16
N GLU A 232 -35.52 0.40 -13.45
CA GLU A 232 -34.77 0.97 -14.57
C GLU A 232 -33.27 0.92 -14.27
N VAL A 233 -32.49 0.40 -15.22
CA VAL A 233 -31.03 0.39 -15.12
C VAL A 233 -30.49 1.76 -15.53
N PRO A 234 -29.82 2.51 -14.63
CA PRO A 234 -29.31 3.83 -14.97
C PRO A 234 -28.32 3.80 -16.14
N GLU A 235 -28.29 4.88 -16.92
CA GLU A 235 -27.35 5.05 -18.01
C GLU A 235 -25.89 5.02 -17.48
N GLY A 236 -24.99 4.29 -18.14
CA GLY A 236 -23.62 4.05 -17.68
C GLY A 236 -23.46 2.97 -16.60
N HIS A 237 -24.57 2.40 -16.09
CA HIS A 237 -24.52 1.25 -15.17
C HIS A 237 -24.86 -0.07 -15.87
N LYS A 238 -25.21 -0.04 -17.16
CA LYS A 238 -25.55 -1.24 -17.92
C LYS A 238 -24.31 -2.12 -18.06
N LEU A 239 -24.47 -3.40 -17.75
CA LEU A 239 -23.36 -4.37 -17.78
C LEU A 239 -22.76 -4.53 -19.20
N ILE A 240 -23.60 -4.38 -20.22
CA ILE A 240 -23.20 -4.46 -21.63
C ILE A 240 -22.17 -3.39 -22.02
N ASP A 241 -22.23 -2.21 -21.39
CA ASP A 241 -21.33 -1.09 -21.69
C ASP A 241 -19.91 -1.34 -21.14
N LEU A 242 -19.79 -2.18 -20.11
CA LEU A 242 -18.54 -2.54 -19.45
C LEU A 242 -17.84 -3.74 -20.10
N THR A 243 -18.57 -4.54 -20.88
CA THR A 243 -18.08 -5.80 -21.45
C THR A 243 -18.33 -5.90 -22.96
N PRO A 244 -17.90 -4.89 -23.76
CA PRO A 244 -18.08 -4.93 -25.20
C PRO A 244 -17.28 -6.09 -25.80
N GLY A 245 -17.97 -7.06 -26.40
CA GLY A 245 -17.34 -8.19 -27.10
C GLY A 245 -17.10 -9.43 -26.24
N LEU A 246 -17.60 -9.48 -25.00
CA LEU A 246 -17.74 -10.76 -24.31
C LEU A 246 -18.78 -11.59 -25.08
N LEU A 247 -18.28 -12.54 -25.88
CA LEU A 247 -19.12 -13.58 -26.46
C LEU A 247 -19.87 -14.23 -25.29
N ALA A 248 -21.18 -14.39 -25.46
CA ALA A 248 -22.05 -15.01 -24.48
C ALA A 248 -21.77 -16.52 -24.42
N ASP A 249 -20.55 -16.88 -24.00
CA ASP A 249 -20.15 -18.24 -23.66
C ASP A 249 -20.74 -18.51 -22.28
N GLY A 250 -21.94 -19.07 -22.28
CA GLY A 250 -22.68 -19.38 -21.09
C GLY A 250 -23.79 -20.38 -21.38
N THR A 251 -24.23 -21.08 -20.35
CA THR A 251 -25.37 -21.98 -20.47
C THR A 251 -26.66 -21.16 -20.49
N PRO A 252 -27.61 -21.47 -21.39
CA PRO A 252 -28.96 -20.90 -21.30
C PRO A 252 -29.54 -21.13 -19.91
N PHE A 253 -30.40 -20.23 -19.44
CA PHE A 253 -31.09 -20.43 -18.17
C PHE A 253 -31.99 -21.66 -18.24
N THR A 254 -31.88 -22.56 -17.26
CA THR A 254 -32.66 -23.81 -17.17
C THR A 254 -33.60 -23.85 -15.98
N GLY A 255 -33.74 -22.75 -15.25
CA GLY A 255 -34.63 -22.68 -14.10
C GLY A 255 -36.11 -22.58 -14.48
N ASP A 256 -36.97 -22.70 -13.49
CA ASP A 256 -38.41 -22.55 -13.66
C ASP A 256 -38.85 -21.08 -13.80
N ALA A 257 -40.12 -20.85 -14.13
CA ALA A 257 -40.69 -19.52 -14.33
C ALA A 257 -40.57 -18.61 -13.09
N CYS A 258 -40.72 -19.16 -11.89
CA CYS A 258 -40.59 -18.41 -10.64
C CYS A 258 -39.15 -18.00 -10.40
N GLN A 259 -38.19 -18.89 -10.67
CA GLN A 259 -36.76 -18.58 -10.62
C GLN A 259 -36.37 -17.53 -11.67
N GLN A 260 -36.90 -17.64 -12.90
CA GLN A 260 -36.71 -16.63 -13.95
C GLN A 260 -37.21 -15.26 -13.48
N HIS A 261 -38.42 -15.19 -12.92
CA HIS A 261 -39.01 -13.94 -12.45
C HIS A 261 -38.14 -13.26 -11.38
N ARG A 262 -37.65 -14.01 -10.38
CA ARG A 262 -36.73 -13.47 -9.36
C ARG A 262 -35.41 -13.00 -9.96
N LEU A 263 -34.82 -13.82 -10.84
CA LEU A 263 -33.56 -13.50 -11.46
C LEU A 263 -33.65 -12.24 -12.34
N MET A 264 -34.77 -12.01 -13.05
CA MET A 264 -34.96 -10.77 -13.81
C MET A 264 -34.92 -9.51 -12.92
N LEU A 265 -35.49 -9.58 -11.70
CA LEU A 265 -35.41 -8.51 -10.70
C LEU A 265 -33.99 -8.34 -10.17
N GLU A 266 -33.30 -9.44 -9.86
CA GLU A 266 -31.93 -9.42 -9.35
C GLU A 266 -30.94 -8.89 -10.39
N LEU A 267 -31.13 -9.23 -11.67
CA LEU A 267 -30.29 -8.76 -12.79
C LEU A 267 -30.41 -7.25 -13.02
N THR A 268 -31.55 -6.65 -12.70
CA THR A 268 -31.82 -5.21 -12.86
C THR A 268 -31.53 -4.40 -11.59
N SER A 269 -31.30 -5.07 -10.47
CA SER A 269 -31.06 -4.46 -9.15
C SER A 269 -29.58 -4.25 -8.87
N GLY A 270 -29.18 -3.00 -8.61
CA GLY A 270 -27.79 -2.65 -8.30
C GLY A 270 -27.28 -3.29 -7.02
N ASP A 271 -28.16 -3.46 -6.01
CA ASP A 271 -27.82 -4.09 -4.74
C ASP A 271 -27.57 -5.61 -4.91
N SER A 272 -28.32 -6.24 -5.82
CA SER A 272 -28.23 -7.68 -6.08
C SER A 272 -27.06 -8.05 -7.00
N ALA A 273 -26.65 -7.14 -7.89
CA ALA A 273 -25.57 -7.41 -8.85
C ALA A 273 -24.23 -7.78 -8.19
N ALA A 274 -23.95 -7.27 -6.98
CA ALA A 274 -22.73 -7.62 -6.23
C ALA A 274 -22.83 -8.98 -5.52
N THR A 275 -24.04 -9.48 -5.24
CA THR A 275 -24.28 -10.71 -4.49
C THR A 275 -24.54 -11.92 -5.39
N LEU A 276 -24.85 -11.70 -6.67
CA LEU A 276 -25.03 -12.78 -7.63
C LEU A 276 -23.69 -13.48 -7.88
N GLU A 277 -23.61 -14.77 -7.57
CA GLU A 277 -22.41 -15.59 -7.79
C GLU A 277 -22.08 -15.80 -9.29
N ASN A 278 -23.00 -15.42 -10.18
CA ASN A 278 -22.87 -15.62 -11.61
C ASN A 278 -21.90 -14.60 -12.23
N SER A 279 -21.07 -15.09 -13.17
CA SER A 279 -20.12 -14.24 -13.87
C SER A 279 -20.83 -13.11 -14.66
N PRO A 280 -20.13 -11.99 -14.92
CA PRO A 280 -20.67 -10.89 -15.73
C PRO A 280 -21.24 -11.36 -17.07
N SER A 281 -20.52 -12.26 -17.75
CA SER A 281 -20.92 -12.86 -19.04
C SER A 281 -22.23 -13.63 -18.94
N GLN A 282 -22.38 -14.42 -17.87
CA GLN A 282 -23.55 -15.25 -17.64
C GLN A 282 -24.78 -14.39 -17.33
N ARG A 283 -24.60 -13.35 -16.49
CA ARG A 283 -25.66 -12.37 -16.17
C ARG A 283 -26.12 -11.62 -17.42
N LEU A 284 -25.19 -11.22 -18.28
CA LEU A 284 -25.49 -10.56 -19.54
C LEU A 284 -26.26 -11.48 -20.51
N LEU A 285 -25.83 -12.75 -20.64
CA LEU A 285 -26.52 -13.75 -21.48
C LEU A 285 -27.97 -13.95 -21.03
N TRP A 286 -28.20 -14.12 -19.72
CA TRP A 286 -29.54 -14.32 -19.18
C TRP A 286 -30.43 -13.10 -19.38
N ALA A 287 -29.92 -11.89 -19.09
CA ALA A 287 -30.67 -10.67 -19.31
C ALA A 287 -31.10 -10.52 -20.77
N GLN A 288 -30.20 -10.78 -21.73
CA GLN A 288 -30.52 -10.79 -23.15
C GLN A 288 -31.58 -11.84 -23.50
N SER A 289 -31.48 -13.06 -22.95
CA SER A 289 -32.46 -14.13 -23.21
C SER A 289 -33.86 -13.81 -22.67
N PHE A 290 -33.95 -13.01 -21.60
CA PHE A 290 -35.21 -12.58 -21.00
C PHE A 290 -35.73 -11.26 -21.59
N GLY A 291 -34.99 -10.61 -22.48
CA GLY A 291 -35.34 -9.29 -23.02
C GLY A 291 -35.27 -8.17 -21.97
N THR A 292 -34.40 -8.30 -20.97
CA THR A 292 -34.15 -7.28 -19.94
C THR A 292 -32.70 -6.75 -20.00
N GLU A 293 -32.42 -5.68 -19.26
CA GLU A 293 -31.06 -5.16 -19.09
C GLU A 293 -30.45 -5.71 -17.80
N ALA A 294 -29.14 -5.99 -17.82
CA ALA A 294 -28.37 -6.33 -16.62
C ALA A 294 -27.64 -5.09 -16.10
N VAL A 295 -27.66 -4.88 -14.78
CA VAL A 295 -26.87 -3.85 -14.12
C VAL A 295 -25.50 -4.39 -13.69
N SER A 296 -24.49 -3.55 -13.84
CA SER A 296 -23.13 -3.82 -13.35
C SER A 296 -23.04 -3.65 -11.83
N SER A 297 -22.11 -4.39 -11.21
CA SER A 297 -21.73 -4.16 -9.82
C SER A 297 -20.82 -2.93 -9.71
N LEU A 298 -20.66 -2.40 -8.49
CA LEU A 298 -19.71 -1.31 -8.23
C LEU A 298 -18.27 -1.75 -8.51
N GLU A 299 -17.92 -2.99 -8.15
CA GLU A 299 -16.59 -3.55 -8.34
C GLU A 299 -16.25 -3.69 -9.83
N GLU A 300 -17.19 -4.14 -10.66
CA GLU A 300 -17.02 -4.22 -12.11
C GLU A 300 -16.76 -2.84 -12.74
N ARG A 301 -17.48 -1.81 -12.27
CA ARG A 301 -17.24 -0.43 -12.72
C ARG A 301 -15.87 0.08 -12.32
N ILE A 302 -15.46 -0.16 -11.07
CA ILE A 302 -14.14 0.20 -10.56
C ILE A 302 -13.04 -0.48 -11.38
N GLU A 303 -13.20 -1.77 -11.68
CA GLU A 303 -12.23 -2.53 -12.45
C GLU A 303 -12.08 -1.99 -13.88
N VAL A 304 -13.18 -1.63 -14.54
CA VAL A 304 -13.13 -0.99 -15.86
C VAL A 304 -12.48 0.40 -15.80
N ASP A 305 -12.79 1.20 -14.77
CA ASP A 305 -12.17 2.51 -14.58
C ASP A 305 -10.65 2.40 -14.37
N ILE A 306 -10.19 1.41 -13.58
CA ILE A 306 -8.76 1.13 -13.36
C ILE A 306 -8.11 0.68 -14.66
N ASN A 307 -8.72 -0.24 -15.40
CA ASN A 307 -8.16 -0.74 -16.66
C ASN A 307 -8.08 0.37 -17.73
N ARG A 308 -9.07 1.26 -17.78
CA ARG A 308 -9.03 2.45 -18.63
C ARG A 308 -7.91 3.40 -18.20
N ALA A 309 -7.81 3.70 -16.90
CA ALA A 309 -6.75 4.55 -16.36
C ALA A 309 -5.35 3.98 -16.64
N ALA A 310 -5.17 2.67 -16.51
CA ALA A 310 -3.92 1.97 -16.84
C ALA A 310 -3.60 2.04 -18.34
N ALA A 311 -4.60 1.86 -19.22
CA ALA A 311 -4.42 1.99 -20.66
C ALA A 311 -4.04 3.41 -21.07
N ASP A 312 -4.70 4.43 -20.50
CA ASP A 312 -4.42 5.84 -20.76
C ASP A 312 -3.04 6.28 -20.24
N LEU A 313 -2.55 5.67 -19.16
CA LEU A 313 -1.21 5.89 -18.61
C LEU A 313 -0.09 5.43 -19.57
N GLY A 314 -0.33 4.40 -20.37
CA GLY A 314 0.63 3.89 -21.36
C GLY A 314 1.91 3.28 -20.77
N ILE A 315 1.94 3.00 -19.46
CA ILE A 315 3.03 2.33 -18.75
C ILE A 315 2.52 1.04 -18.11
N ALA A 316 3.42 0.05 -17.93
CA ALA A 316 3.06 -1.19 -17.27
C ALA A 316 2.69 -0.93 -15.80
N VAL A 317 1.53 -1.43 -15.37
CA VAL A 317 1.03 -1.31 -14.00
C VAL A 317 1.24 -2.64 -13.27
N GLU A 318 2.04 -2.62 -12.21
CA GLU A 318 2.32 -3.81 -11.40
C GLU A 318 1.36 -3.89 -10.20
N THR A 319 0.71 -5.05 -9.99
CA THR A 319 -0.16 -5.24 -8.82
C THR A 319 0.66 -5.55 -7.57
N GLN A 320 0.48 -4.77 -6.51
CA GLN A 320 1.21 -4.86 -5.25
C GLN A 320 0.27 -4.63 -4.05
N ASP A 321 0.73 -4.98 -2.85
CA ASP A 321 0.05 -4.64 -1.60
C ASP A 321 0.50 -3.29 -1.04
N GLU A 322 -0.14 -2.82 0.04
CA GLU A 322 0.20 -1.55 0.69
C GLU A 322 1.66 -1.52 1.16
N LYS A 323 2.18 -2.66 1.65
CA LYS A 323 3.58 -2.78 2.09
C LYS A 323 4.56 -2.64 0.93
N GLY A 324 4.24 -3.20 -0.23
CA GLY A 324 5.03 -3.05 -1.45
C GLY A 324 5.11 -1.60 -1.91
N LEU A 325 3.99 -0.86 -1.84
CA LEU A 325 3.97 0.57 -2.13
C LEU A 325 4.81 1.37 -1.13
N GLU A 326 4.66 1.14 0.17
CA GLU A 326 5.46 1.81 1.20
C GLU A 326 6.96 1.59 0.99
N ALA A 327 7.37 0.37 0.62
CA ALA A 327 8.76 0.04 0.33
C ALA A 327 9.30 0.80 -0.89
N GLU A 328 8.54 0.90 -1.99
CA GLU A 328 8.98 1.64 -3.19
C GLU A 328 8.96 3.16 -2.97
N LEU A 329 8.00 3.70 -2.22
CA LEU A 329 8.00 5.12 -1.84
C LEU A 329 9.22 5.45 -0.95
N ALA A 330 9.54 4.60 0.03
CA ALA A 330 10.73 4.76 0.87
C ALA A 330 12.02 4.70 0.04
N LYS A 331 12.09 3.79 -0.94
CA LYS A 331 13.23 3.67 -1.87
C LYS A 331 13.36 4.88 -2.79
N ALA A 332 12.26 5.43 -3.29
CA ALA A 332 12.25 6.65 -4.09
C ALA A 332 12.72 7.90 -3.33
N GLY A 333 12.54 7.91 -2.00
CA GLY A 333 13.12 8.94 -1.13
C GLY A 333 14.65 8.86 -1.01
N LEU A 334 15.20 7.64 -1.04
CA LEU A 334 16.64 7.38 -0.85
C LEU A 334 17.45 7.44 -2.14
N ARG A 335 16.85 7.08 -3.28
CA ARG A 335 17.51 7.09 -4.59
C ARG A 335 16.53 7.38 -5.73
N PRO A 336 17.02 7.81 -6.90
CA PRO A 336 16.15 8.08 -8.04
C PRO A 336 15.50 6.78 -8.49
N VAL A 337 14.17 6.72 -8.41
CA VAL A 337 13.37 5.62 -8.96
C VAL A 337 12.75 6.11 -10.26
N SER A 338 12.91 5.31 -11.33
CA SER A 338 12.32 5.57 -12.63
C SER A 338 10.79 5.55 -12.57
N ASN A 339 10.13 6.22 -13.51
CA ASN A 339 8.67 6.23 -13.66
C ASN A 339 8.09 4.81 -13.52
N LEU A 340 7.32 4.60 -12.44
CA LEU A 340 6.75 3.32 -12.05
C LEU A 340 5.26 3.52 -11.74
N ALA A 341 4.42 2.59 -12.19
CA ALA A 341 3.01 2.54 -11.82
C ALA A 341 2.69 1.23 -11.10
N MET A 342 2.02 1.34 -9.95
CA MET A 342 1.64 0.20 -9.12
C MET A 342 0.15 0.27 -8.81
N ARG A 343 -0.56 -0.84 -8.96
CA ARG A 343 -1.96 -0.97 -8.52
C ARG A 343 -1.97 -1.49 -7.09
N VAL A 344 -2.59 -0.72 -6.19
CA VAL A 344 -2.87 -1.12 -4.80
C VAL A 344 -4.37 -0.96 -4.55
N GLY A 345 -5.05 -2.08 -4.36
CA GLY A 345 -6.51 -2.11 -4.25
C GLY A 345 -7.20 -1.47 -5.46
N ASN A 346 -7.91 -0.36 -5.21
CA ASN A 346 -8.73 0.35 -6.20
C ASN A 346 -8.06 1.59 -6.81
N THR A 347 -6.75 1.76 -6.59
CA THR A 347 -5.99 2.94 -7.02
C THR A 347 -4.69 2.52 -7.70
N ILE A 348 -4.29 3.28 -8.72
CA ILE A 348 -2.98 3.20 -9.37
C ILE A 348 -2.12 4.33 -8.80
N HIS A 349 -1.01 3.97 -8.17
CA HIS A 349 0.00 4.90 -7.68
C HIS A 349 1.10 5.04 -8.73
N VAL A 350 1.33 6.27 -9.20
CA VAL A 350 2.37 6.60 -10.17
C VAL A 350 3.50 7.34 -9.44
N ILE A 351 4.69 6.74 -9.42
CA ILE A 351 5.87 7.27 -8.73
C ILE A 351 6.80 7.92 -9.75
N ASN A 352 7.16 9.18 -9.50
CA ASN A 352 8.09 9.99 -10.31
C ASN A 352 7.78 9.94 -11.82
N PRO A 353 6.58 10.38 -12.25
CA PRO A 353 6.20 10.38 -13.66
C PRO A 353 7.15 11.24 -14.49
N THR A 354 7.54 10.74 -15.66
CA THR A 354 8.40 11.45 -16.62
C THR A 354 7.62 12.27 -17.65
N GLY A 355 6.28 12.19 -17.63
CA GLY A 355 5.39 12.86 -18.56
C GLY A 355 4.04 13.21 -17.91
N PRO A 356 3.11 13.80 -18.68
CA PRO A 356 1.78 14.15 -18.17
C PRO A 356 1.02 12.88 -17.76
N VAL A 357 0.43 12.91 -16.57
CA VAL A 357 -0.41 11.83 -16.04
C VAL A 357 -1.88 12.16 -16.31
N PRO A 358 -2.69 11.21 -16.81
CA PRO A 358 -4.12 11.41 -17.01
C PRO A 358 -4.82 11.81 -15.71
N THR A 359 -5.77 12.74 -15.78
CA THR A 359 -6.59 13.08 -14.62
C THR A 359 -7.66 12.01 -14.42
N SER A 360 -7.51 11.19 -13.38
CA SER A 360 -8.46 10.14 -13.02
C SER A 360 -8.57 10.05 -11.50
N PRO A 361 -9.77 9.83 -10.93
CA PRO A 361 -9.93 9.59 -9.49
C PRO A 361 -9.32 8.25 -9.04
N ARG A 362 -8.83 7.43 -9.98
CA ARG A 362 -8.15 6.16 -9.72
C ARG A 362 -6.64 6.26 -9.79
N ILE A 363 -6.09 7.46 -10.03
CA ILE A 363 -4.64 7.67 -10.13
C ILE A 363 -4.19 8.62 -9.03
N ASP A 364 -3.26 8.15 -8.20
CA ASP A 364 -2.52 8.98 -7.26
C ASP A 364 -1.08 9.16 -7.75
N VAL A 365 -0.61 10.40 -7.73
CA VAL A 365 0.72 10.75 -8.24
C VAL A 365 1.65 11.13 -7.10
N HIS A 366 2.79 10.45 -7.03
CA HIS A 366 3.85 10.71 -6.06
C HIS A 366 5.05 11.31 -6.78
N VAL A 367 5.33 12.59 -6.52
CA VAL A 367 6.54 13.27 -7.00
C VAL A 367 7.49 13.42 -5.82
N ILE A 368 8.51 12.59 -5.78
CA ILE A 368 9.44 12.48 -4.65
C ILE A 368 10.78 13.07 -5.07
N ALA A 369 11.19 14.15 -4.40
CA ALA A 369 12.53 14.70 -4.55
C ALA A 369 13.53 13.77 -3.86
N THR A 370 14.41 13.13 -4.63
CA THR A 370 15.49 12.32 -4.09
C THR A 370 16.57 13.20 -3.49
N GLN A 371 16.91 12.99 -2.22
CA GLN A 371 18.06 13.65 -1.60
C GLN A 371 19.37 12.89 -1.87
N PRO A 372 20.53 13.57 -1.84
CA PRO A 372 21.82 12.88 -1.89
C PRO A 372 21.95 11.86 -0.74
N PRO A 373 22.42 10.64 -1.01
CA PRO A 373 22.65 9.61 0.00
C PRO A 373 23.49 10.12 1.18
N ALA A 374 23.20 9.65 2.41
CA ALA A 374 23.97 10.04 3.60
C ALA A 374 25.48 9.80 3.44
N LEU A 375 25.87 8.68 2.80
CA LEU A 375 27.27 8.40 2.46
C LEU A 375 27.88 9.50 1.58
N THR A 376 27.18 9.91 0.52
CA THR A 376 27.67 10.97 -0.39
C THR A 376 27.89 12.27 0.36
N ARG A 377 26.93 12.66 1.21
CA ARG A 377 27.05 13.89 2.02
C ARG A 377 28.23 13.83 2.99
N ILE A 378 28.46 12.68 3.65
CA ILE A 378 29.64 12.49 4.49
C ILE A 378 30.91 12.62 3.64
N LEU A 379 31.00 11.92 2.51
CA LEU A 379 32.19 11.91 1.65
C LEU A 379 32.53 13.31 1.11
N GLU A 380 31.52 14.08 0.71
CA GLU A 380 31.68 15.48 0.30
C GLU A 380 32.15 16.36 1.47
N HIS A 381 31.59 16.17 2.67
CA HIS A 381 31.97 16.91 3.86
C HIS A 381 33.43 16.63 4.27
N VAL A 382 33.88 15.38 4.15
CA VAL A 382 35.24 14.97 4.53
C VAL A 382 36.25 15.03 3.38
N GLU A 383 35.85 15.44 2.18
CA GLU A 383 36.72 15.44 0.98
C GLU A 383 38.00 16.27 1.21
N HIS A 384 37.85 17.37 1.95
CA HIS A 384 38.89 18.35 2.25
C HIS A 384 39.53 18.15 3.64
N TRP A 385 39.17 17.07 4.34
CA TRP A 385 39.74 16.79 5.66
C TRP A 385 41.25 16.60 5.59
N THR A 386 41.92 17.27 6.52
CA THR A 386 43.29 17.01 6.89
C THR A 386 43.38 15.82 7.84
N GLU A 387 44.58 15.28 8.06
CA GLU A 387 44.78 14.27 9.11
C GLU A 387 44.35 14.81 10.48
N ASP A 388 44.50 16.12 10.72
CA ASP A 388 44.07 16.70 11.97
C ASP A 388 42.54 16.78 12.11
N ASP A 389 41.80 17.15 11.06
CA ASP A 389 40.33 17.10 11.07
C ASP A 389 39.84 15.67 11.33
N TYR A 390 40.48 14.69 10.69
CA TYR A 390 40.23 13.27 10.96
C TYR A 390 40.55 12.91 12.41
N LEU A 391 41.66 13.39 12.98
CA LEU A 391 42.05 13.10 14.36
C LEU A 391 41.13 13.76 15.39
N ASP A 392 40.54 14.91 15.06
CA ASP A 392 39.64 15.67 15.92
C ASP A 392 38.21 15.10 15.89
N ASP A 393 37.74 14.57 14.75
CA ASP A 393 36.45 13.88 14.61
C ASP A 393 36.55 12.49 13.95
N ARG A 394 37.29 11.58 14.61
CA ARG A 394 37.53 10.20 14.12
C ARG A 394 36.27 9.36 14.01
N GLY A 395 35.26 9.72 14.78
CA GLY A 395 33.97 9.05 14.80
C GLY A 395 33.02 9.56 13.73
N LEU A 396 33.32 10.67 13.04
CA LEU A 396 32.35 11.42 12.22
C LEU A 396 31.15 11.91 13.03
N ASP A 397 31.27 12.03 14.35
CA ASP A 397 30.14 12.39 15.20
C ASP A 397 29.79 13.88 15.04
N GLY A 398 30.81 14.72 14.88
CA GLY A 398 30.67 16.13 14.52
C GLY A 398 30.10 16.28 13.12
N VAL A 399 30.64 15.54 12.13
CA VAL A 399 30.11 15.53 10.75
C VAL A 399 28.63 15.18 10.71
N ILE A 400 28.21 14.13 11.41
CA ILE A 400 26.80 13.75 11.42
C ILE A 400 25.97 14.80 12.17
N GLN A 401 26.46 15.36 13.26
CA GLN A 401 25.75 16.41 13.99
C GLN A 401 25.54 17.67 13.13
N ASP A 402 26.50 18.00 12.26
CA ASP A 402 26.42 19.12 11.33
C ASP A 402 25.50 18.83 10.13
N LEU A 403 25.54 17.60 9.60
CA LEU A 403 24.73 17.19 8.45
C LEU A 403 23.29 16.81 8.80
N ASP A 404 23.03 16.38 10.04
CA ASP A 404 21.71 15.99 10.56
C ASP A 404 21.50 16.47 12.01
N PRO A 405 21.37 17.79 12.24
CA PRO A 405 21.24 18.36 13.58
C PRO A 405 19.93 17.99 14.28
N GLU A 406 18.87 17.73 13.49
CA GLU A 406 17.54 17.36 13.99
C GLU A 406 17.36 15.84 14.16
N GLY A 407 18.29 15.03 13.65
CA GLY A 407 18.26 13.57 13.76
C GLY A 407 17.22 12.88 12.88
N LEU A 408 16.81 13.52 11.77
CA LEU A 408 15.75 13.02 10.89
C LEU A 408 16.21 11.79 10.08
N GLU A 409 17.50 11.70 9.77
CA GLU A 409 18.11 10.64 8.97
C GLU A 409 19.18 9.86 9.75
N ARG A 410 19.11 9.93 11.09
CA ARG A 410 20.16 9.49 12.00
C ARG A 410 20.63 8.06 11.72
N ASP A 411 19.72 7.14 11.48
CA ASP A 411 20.06 5.73 11.19
C ASP A 411 20.85 5.57 9.88
N ALA A 412 20.50 6.32 8.84
CA ALA A 412 21.22 6.28 7.56
C ALA A 412 22.64 6.82 7.74
N PHE A 413 22.80 7.94 8.44
CA PHE A 413 24.13 8.49 8.75
C PHE A 413 24.99 7.57 9.61
N LEU A 414 24.41 6.93 10.63
CA LEU A 414 25.14 5.98 11.48
C LEU A 414 25.56 4.72 10.71
N HIS A 415 24.72 4.24 9.79
CA HIS A 415 25.08 3.13 8.91
C HIS A 415 26.19 3.52 7.92
N ALA A 416 26.14 4.73 7.35
CA ALA A 416 27.21 5.26 6.50
C ALA A 416 28.54 5.43 7.23
N ARG A 417 28.50 5.94 8.47
CA ARG A 417 29.66 6.00 9.38
C ARG A 417 30.28 4.63 9.59
N ALA A 418 29.47 3.64 9.97
CA ALA A 418 29.95 2.27 10.20
C ALA A 418 30.60 1.70 8.93
N TRP A 419 29.96 1.89 7.77
CA TRP A 419 30.45 1.44 6.46
C TRP A 419 31.84 2.01 6.11
N LEU A 420 32.07 3.30 6.37
CA LEU A 420 33.34 3.98 6.12
C LEU A 420 34.43 3.59 7.12
N LEU A 421 34.10 3.46 8.40
CA LEU A 421 35.08 3.13 9.43
C LEU A 421 35.58 1.68 9.33
N PHE A 422 34.73 0.70 8.95
CA PHE A 422 35.17 -0.70 8.81
C PHE A 422 36.11 -0.97 7.64
N SER A 423 36.07 -0.09 6.65
CA SER A 423 36.75 -0.27 5.38
C SER A 423 38.05 0.52 5.29
N GLU A 424 38.41 1.28 6.33
CA GLU A 424 39.56 2.19 6.35
C GLU A 424 39.54 3.18 5.16
N ALA A 425 38.34 3.47 4.62
CA ALA A 425 38.17 4.27 3.41
C ALA A 425 38.57 5.74 3.60
N LEU A 426 38.54 6.21 4.84
CA LEU A 426 38.90 7.58 5.23
C LEU A 426 40.34 7.70 5.74
N ALA A 427 41.24 6.80 5.33
CA ALA A 427 42.65 6.91 5.69
C ALA A 427 43.21 8.30 5.28
N PRO A 428 43.96 8.98 6.17
CA PRO A 428 44.41 10.35 5.93
C PRO A 428 45.31 10.42 4.69
N LYS A 429 45.10 11.46 3.86
CA LYS A 429 45.90 11.72 2.67
C LYS A 429 47.34 12.12 3.09
N PRO A 430 48.39 11.68 2.35
CA PRO A 430 49.77 12.08 2.66
C PRO A 430 49.96 13.59 2.49
N ILE A 431 50.53 14.23 3.52
CA ILE A 431 50.61 15.69 3.66
C ILE A 431 51.90 16.25 3.06
N VAL A 432 51.83 17.48 2.53
CA VAL A 432 52.98 18.33 2.16
C VAL A 432 53.40 19.16 3.37
N GLY A 433 54.65 19.02 3.82
CA GLY A 433 55.16 19.76 4.99
C GLY A 433 55.18 21.28 4.81
N GLU A 434 54.94 22.01 5.90
CA GLU A 434 54.90 23.48 5.98
C GLU A 434 56.22 24.12 5.51
N PRO A 435 56.22 24.95 4.45
CA PRO A 435 57.43 25.59 3.95
C PRO A 435 58.13 26.48 4.99
N CYS A 436 57.41 27.15 5.88
CA CYS A 436 57.94 28.04 6.93
C CYS A 436 58.08 27.35 8.31
N TRP A 437 58.54 26.10 8.32
CA TRP A 437 58.61 25.24 9.52
C TRP A 437 59.30 25.86 10.75
N GLN A 438 60.31 26.72 10.56
CA GLN A 438 61.04 27.34 11.68
C GLN A 438 60.17 28.34 12.45
N GLU A 439 59.42 29.16 11.73
CA GLU A 439 58.51 30.15 12.32
C GLU A 439 57.34 29.46 13.03
N ALA A 440 56.77 28.43 12.38
CA ALA A 440 55.73 27.60 12.96
C ALA A 440 56.19 26.90 14.25
N LEU A 441 57.38 26.29 14.24
CA LEU A 441 57.94 25.66 15.44
C LEU A 441 58.30 26.71 16.50
N ALA A 442 58.80 27.89 16.12
CA ALA A 442 59.07 28.99 17.04
C ALA A 442 57.80 29.46 17.75
N ALA A 443 56.68 29.55 17.04
CA ALA A 443 55.39 29.97 17.58
C ALA A 443 54.90 29.01 18.66
N ILE A 444 54.96 27.69 18.41
CA ILE A 444 54.62 26.65 19.40
C ILE A 444 55.58 26.72 20.59
N LEU A 445 56.89 26.75 20.34
CA LEU A 445 57.90 26.75 21.40
C LEU A 445 58.00 28.07 22.16
N GLY A 446 57.30 29.14 21.73
CA GLY A 446 57.26 30.43 22.41
C GLY A 446 56.57 30.37 23.78
N GLU A 447 55.66 29.43 23.96
CA GLU A 447 54.86 29.22 25.17
C GLU A 447 55.61 28.42 26.27
N GLU A 448 54.98 28.28 27.44
CA GLU A 448 55.43 27.35 28.48
C GLU A 448 55.26 25.89 28.03
N VAL A 449 56.11 24.99 28.55
CA VAL A 449 56.00 23.56 28.24
C VAL A 449 54.67 23.04 28.78
N PRO A 450 53.79 22.47 27.93
CA PRO A 450 52.53 21.94 28.41
C PRO A 450 52.74 20.64 29.18
N GLN A 451 51.74 20.29 29.97
CA GLN A 451 51.66 18.97 30.57
C GLN A 451 51.54 17.90 29.47
N ALA A 452 52.23 16.78 29.62
CA ALA A 452 52.21 15.71 28.63
C ALA A 452 50.86 14.96 28.64
N SER A 453 50.34 14.73 27.44
CA SER A 453 49.28 13.77 27.12
C SER A 453 49.87 12.50 26.50
N LEU A 454 49.11 11.40 26.41
CA LEU A 454 49.56 10.16 25.79
C LEU A 454 48.69 9.80 24.58
N ARG A 455 49.32 9.68 23.40
CA ARG A 455 48.70 9.17 22.18
C ARG A 455 48.88 7.65 22.13
N CYS A 456 47.81 6.90 22.34
CA CYS A 456 47.87 5.47 22.59
C CYS A 456 47.69 4.67 21.30
N ARG A 457 48.66 3.84 20.95
CA ARG A 457 48.61 2.99 19.76
C ARG A 457 48.72 1.53 20.17
N LEU A 458 47.76 0.70 19.74
CA LEU A 458 47.91 -0.76 19.85
C LEU A 458 49.15 -1.18 19.09
N ARG A 459 50.02 -1.97 19.73
CA ARG A 459 51.04 -2.69 18.97
C ARG A 459 50.31 -3.56 17.93
N PRO A 460 50.77 -3.57 16.66
CA PRO A 460 50.13 -4.36 15.63
C PRO A 460 50.08 -5.81 16.09
N ALA A 461 48.87 -6.27 16.41
CA ALA A 461 48.58 -7.64 16.74
C ALA A 461 48.14 -8.38 15.47
N VAL A 462 48.29 -9.70 15.48
CA VAL A 462 47.74 -10.58 14.44
C VAL A 462 46.19 -10.52 14.44
N GLU A 463 45.55 -10.01 15.50
CA GLU A 463 44.10 -9.97 15.70
C GLU A 463 43.52 -8.56 15.46
N ARG A 464 42.66 -8.42 14.44
CA ARG A 464 41.98 -7.17 14.04
C ARG A 464 40.75 -6.81 14.89
N SER A 465 40.54 -7.47 16.03
CA SER A 465 39.31 -7.38 16.84
C SER A 465 39.44 -6.57 18.14
N THR A 466 40.63 -5.99 18.40
CA THR A 466 40.91 -5.17 19.59
C THR A 466 41.05 -3.70 19.21
N PHE A 467 40.39 -2.82 19.97
CA PHE A 467 40.41 -1.38 19.80
C PHE A 467 40.74 -0.67 21.14
N LEU A 468 41.24 0.56 21.07
CA LEU A 468 41.48 1.41 22.24
C LEU A 468 40.45 2.53 22.28
N MET A 469 39.94 2.82 23.47
CA MET A 469 38.95 3.87 23.68
C MET A 469 39.12 4.51 25.05
N ASP A 470 38.68 5.76 25.21
CA ASP A 470 38.47 6.35 26.54
C ASP A 470 37.32 5.61 27.25
N LYS A 471 37.47 5.35 28.54
CA LYS A 471 36.45 4.68 29.36
C LYS A 471 35.12 5.46 29.37
N SER A 472 35.19 6.78 29.48
CA SER A 472 33.98 7.63 29.48
C SER A 472 33.24 7.56 28.14
N GLU A 473 33.98 7.47 27.04
CA GLU A 473 33.45 7.24 25.69
C GLU A 473 32.82 5.85 25.59
N PHE A 474 33.49 4.80 26.09
CA PHE A 474 32.94 3.45 26.13
C PHE A 474 31.63 3.36 26.93
N ASP A 475 31.56 4.01 28.09
CA ASP A 475 30.36 4.06 28.92
C ASP A 475 29.20 4.78 28.22
N GLN A 476 29.48 5.86 27.48
CA GLN A 476 28.48 6.57 26.69
C GLN A 476 27.98 5.73 25.50
N GLU A 477 28.88 5.01 24.83
CA GLU A 477 28.51 4.20 23.67
C GLU A 477 27.74 2.93 24.06
N THR A 478 28.08 2.31 25.18
CA THR A 478 27.37 1.11 25.68
C THR A 478 26.04 1.43 26.35
N ALA A 479 25.80 2.68 26.75
CA ALA A 479 24.52 3.13 27.29
C ALA A 479 23.43 3.34 26.21
N LYS A 480 23.78 3.29 24.92
CA LYS A 480 22.83 3.51 23.81
C LYS A 480 22.18 2.20 23.38
N ASP A 481 20.86 2.19 23.27
CA ASP A 481 20.06 0.98 22.94
C ASP A 481 20.23 0.50 21.47
N ASN A 482 20.84 1.30 20.59
CA ASN A 482 21.01 0.98 19.18
C ASN A 482 22.48 0.68 18.85
N LEU A 483 22.73 -0.54 18.38
CA LEU A 483 24.05 -1.08 18.03
C LEU A 483 24.78 -0.25 16.97
N LEU A 484 24.06 0.52 16.14
CA LEU A 484 24.67 1.44 15.17
C LEU A 484 25.38 2.61 15.85
N HIS A 485 25.08 2.90 17.11
CA HIS A 485 25.82 3.88 17.89
C HIS A 485 27.10 3.31 18.46
N CYS A 486 27.09 2.07 18.95
CA CYS A 486 28.17 1.44 19.72
C CYS A 486 29.46 1.09 18.93
N PHE A 487 29.74 1.74 17.80
CA PHE A 487 30.91 1.43 16.98
C PHE A 487 32.17 2.12 17.51
N PRO A 488 33.26 1.38 17.77
CA PRO A 488 34.47 1.94 18.30
C PRO A 488 35.19 2.78 17.24
N ARG A 489 35.54 4.01 17.60
CA ARG A 489 36.37 4.89 16.77
C ARG A 489 37.72 4.21 16.53
N GLN A 490 38.06 3.94 15.26
CA GLN A 490 39.38 3.38 14.92
C GLN A 490 40.43 4.51 14.98
N GLY A 491 41.58 4.29 15.63
CA GLY A 491 42.66 5.28 15.72
C GLY A 491 43.48 5.24 17.03
N GLU A 492 44.28 6.28 17.28
CA GLU A 492 45.18 6.39 18.44
C GLU A 492 44.67 7.37 19.51
N PRO A 493 43.85 6.98 20.48
CA PRO A 493 43.23 7.93 21.42
C PRO A 493 44.28 8.74 22.17
N VAL A 494 44.03 10.04 22.34
CA VAL A 494 44.88 10.95 23.12
C VAL A 494 44.29 11.09 24.51
N LEU A 495 45.05 10.68 25.53
CA LEU A 495 44.61 10.69 26.91
C LEU A 495 45.31 11.79 27.70
N ASN A 496 44.54 12.44 28.54
CA ASN A 496 45.01 13.29 29.63
C ASN A 496 44.98 12.51 30.95
N ARG A 497 45.61 13.05 32.00
CA ARG A 497 45.73 12.37 33.31
C ARG A 497 44.41 12.02 34.00
N VAL A 498 43.33 12.69 33.64
CA VAL A 498 41.99 12.47 34.20
C VAL A 498 41.19 11.40 33.45
N GLN A 499 41.66 11.00 32.27
CA GLN A 499 40.99 10.02 31.41
C GLN A 499 41.54 8.62 31.69
N ALA A 500 40.66 7.62 31.56
CA ALA A 500 41.05 6.22 31.69
C ALA A 500 40.98 5.56 30.32
N LEU A 501 41.95 4.70 30.00
CA LEU A 501 41.94 3.92 28.77
C LEU A 501 41.30 2.56 29.01
N CYS A 502 40.54 2.08 28.04
CA CYS A 502 40.12 0.68 27.99
C CYS A 502 40.52 0.05 26.65
N THR A 503 40.94 -1.21 26.71
CA THR A 503 40.95 -2.08 25.53
C THR A 503 39.58 -2.72 25.40
N VAL A 504 39.02 -2.62 24.20
CA VAL A 504 37.69 -3.12 23.88
C VAL A 504 37.85 -4.22 22.85
N ILE A 505 37.33 -5.41 23.15
CA ILE A 505 37.47 -6.58 22.29
C ILE A 505 36.08 -7.04 21.87
N ASN A 506 35.89 -7.18 20.57
CA ASN A 506 34.67 -7.76 20.01
C ASN A 506 34.80 -9.29 19.99
N LYS A 507 33.99 -9.98 20.80
CA LYS A 507 34.02 -11.46 20.92
C LYS A 507 33.45 -12.20 19.70
N GLU A 508 32.56 -11.61 18.90
CA GLU A 508 31.92 -12.29 17.75
C GLU A 508 32.78 -12.27 16.48
N LEU A 509 33.68 -11.28 16.34
CA LEU A 509 34.67 -11.23 15.24
C LEU A 509 35.63 -12.43 15.23
N HIS A 510 35.71 -13.20 16.32
CA HIS A 510 36.53 -14.40 16.40
C HIS A 510 35.90 -15.63 15.75
N SER A 511 34.58 -15.68 15.50
CA SER A 511 33.89 -16.92 15.10
C SER A 511 33.35 -16.99 13.67
N SER A 512 33.39 -15.92 12.87
CA SER A 512 32.95 -16.03 11.47
C SER A 512 33.80 -15.20 10.51
N TYR A 513 34.32 -15.87 9.47
CA TYR A 513 34.94 -15.25 8.30
C TYR A 513 33.98 -14.36 7.49
N ASP A 514 32.70 -14.32 7.84
CA ASP A 514 31.72 -13.39 7.29
C ASP A 514 31.71 -12.08 8.08
N ARG A 515 32.15 -11.01 7.42
CA ARG A 515 32.18 -9.62 7.92
C ARG A 515 30.79 -8.99 8.05
N ASN A 516 29.80 -9.76 8.48
CA ASN A 516 28.40 -9.35 8.57
C ASN A 516 28.07 -9.09 10.04
N TRP A 517 28.34 -7.85 10.48
CA TRP A 517 27.80 -7.35 11.74
C TRP A 517 26.27 -7.39 11.69
N PRO A 518 25.58 -7.63 12.82
CA PRO A 518 24.14 -7.88 12.82
C PRO A 518 23.33 -6.78 12.13
N ASN A 519 23.78 -5.51 12.12
CA ASN A 519 23.04 -4.38 11.52
C ASN A 519 23.82 -3.56 10.47
N CYS A 520 25.04 -3.97 10.11
CA CYS A 520 25.84 -3.29 9.08
C CYS A 520 26.56 -4.33 8.22
N LEU A 521 26.19 -4.41 6.95
CA LEU A 521 27.04 -5.10 5.97
C LEU A 521 28.29 -4.23 5.78
N SER A 522 29.48 -4.82 5.73
CA SER A 522 30.72 -4.07 5.52
C SER A 522 31.16 -4.12 4.06
N ALA A 523 31.81 -3.04 3.59
CA ALA A 523 32.45 -3.05 2.27
C ALA A 523 33.58 -4.09 2.23
N LYS A 524 33.82 -4.69 1.06
CA LYS A 524 34.89 -5.69 0.91
C LYS A 524 36.28 -5.04 0.94
N ASN A 525 36.37 -3.79 0.51
CA ASN A 525 37.61 -3.01 0.42
C ASN A 525 37.33 -1.49 0.53
N PRO A 526 38.37 -0.67 0.76
CA PRO A 526 38.24 0.79 0.88
C PRO A 526 37.60 1.47 -0.35
N THR A 527 37.79 0.92 -1.55
CA THR A 527 37.28 1.52 -2.79
C THR A 527 35.77 1.29 -2.96
N GLU A 528 35.27 0.10 -2.62
CA GLU A 528 33.83 -0.17 -2.60
C GLU A 528 33.12 0.68 -1.54
N ALA A 529 33.83 1.00 -0.46
CA ALA A 529 33.27 1.74 0.65
C ALA A 529 32.90 3.19 0.31
N THR A 530 33.52 3.77 -0.71
CA THR A 530 33.22 5.13 -1.17
C THR A 530 32.14 5.17 -2.24
N LEU A 531 31.59 4.02 -2.66
CA LEU A 531 30.55 3.95 -3.68
C LEU A 531 29.14 4.07 -3.07
N PRO A 532 28.38 5.14 -3.37
CA PRO A 532 27.04 5.36 -2.80
C PRO A 532 26.06 4.22 -3.10
N ASP A 533 26.07 3.67 -4.32
CA ASP A 533 25.18 2.58 -4.70
C ASP A 533 25.47 1.28 -3.94
N ALA A 534 26.74 0.99 -3.64
CA ALA A 534 27.12 -0.18 -2.87
C ALA A 534 26.59 -0.07 -1.42
N TRP A 535 26.75 1.11 -0.83
CA TRP A 535 26.23 1.41 0.50
C TRP A 535 24.70 1.40 0.56
N LEU A 536 24.00 2.05 -0.39
CA LEU A 536 22.54 2.09 -0.44
C LEU A 536 21.95 0.68 -0.50
N ASN A 537 22.50 -0.18 -1.36
CA ASN A 537 22.08 -1.57 -1.44
C ASN A 537 22.32 -2.34 -0.13
N ALA A 538 23.40 -2.03 0.59
CA ALA A 538 23.67 -2.61 1.91
C ALA A 538 22.69 -2.10 2.98
N PHE A 539 22.39 -0.80 2.99
CA PHE A 539 21.46 -0.16 3.92
C PHE A 539 20.02 -0.64 3.71
N GLU A 540 19.54 -0.74 2.48
CA GLU A 540 18.20 -1.26 2.22
C GLU A 540 18.05 -2.74 2.61
N ARG A 541 19.11 -3.54 2.39
CA ARG A 541 19.13 -4.94 2.85
C ARG A 541 19.11 -5.03 4.37
N SER A 542 19.77 -4.12 5.09
CA SER A 542 19.72 -4.14 6.56
C SER A 542 18.33 -3.77 7.09
N ARG A 543 17.57 -2.90 6.40
CA ARG A 543 16.19 -2.55 6.77
C ARG A 543 15.15 -3.64 6.49
N THR A 544 15.35 -4.42 5.44
CA THR A 544 14.40 -5.46 4.97
C THR A 544 14.67 -6.84 5.56
N ALA A 545 15.92 -7.12 5.93
CA ALA A 545 16.25 -8.35 6.62
C ALA A 545 15.58 -8.36 8.00
N ASN A 546 14.76 -9.38 8.26
CA ASN A 546 14.32 -9.76 9.60
C ASN A 546 15.55 -10.22 10.41
N LEU A 547 16.39 -9.27 10.80
CA LEU A 547 17.56 -9.48 11.63
C LEU A 547 17.17 -9.91 13.06
N SER A 548 15.87 -9.86 13.37
CA SER A 548 15.24 -10.42 14.56
C SER A 548 15.43 -11.94 14.74
N ASN A 549 15.73 -12.70 13.69
CA ASN A 549 15.98 -14.15 13.79
C ASN A 549 17.44 -14.53 14.04
N ARG A 550 18.37 -13.57 14.08
CA ARG A 550 19.61 -13.79 14.81
C ARG A 550 19.29 -13.43 16.24
N THR A 551 19.16 -14.45 17.09
CA THR A 551 19.18 -14.29 18.54
C THR A 551 20.29 -13.29 18.83
N TYR A 552 19.93 -12.08 19.23
CA TYR A 552 20.87 -11.04 19.59
C TYR A 552 21.56 -11.52 20.87
N SER A 553 22.56 -12.38 20.71
CA SER A 553 23.58 -12.57 21.71
C SER A 553 24.23 -11.22 21.86
N GLU A 554 23.86 -10.54 22.95
CA GLU A 554 24.61 -9.52 23.65
C GLU A 554 26.00 -9.34 23.00
N LEU A 555 26.21 -8.22 22.31
CA LEU A 555 27.55 -7.79 21.90
C LEU A 555 28.38 -7.65 23.18
N PHE A 556 29.03 -8.74 23.58
CA PHE A 556 29.88 -8.78 24.76
C PHE A 556 31.19 -8.10 24.37
N TRP A 557 31.17 -6.77 24.31
CA TRP A 557 32.38 -5.99 24.48
C TRP A 557 33.01 -6.45 25.79
N SER A 558 34.14 -7.15 25.73
CA SER A 558 34.95 -7.31 26.93
C SER A 558 35.83 -6.09 27.04
N GLU A 559 35.55 -5.28 28.06
CA GLU A 559 36.42 -4.20 28.48
C GLU A 559 37.57 -4.77 29.31
N SER A 560 38.77 -4.25 29.11
CA SER A 560 39.83 -4.34 30.11
C SER A 560 40.41 -2.95 30.32
N ARG A 561 40.24 -2.44 31.54
CA ARG A 561 40.74 -1.13 31.93
C ARG A 561 42.26 -1.17 32.03
N LEU A 562 42.90 -0.21 31.38
CA LEU A 562 44.33 0.02 31.47
C LEU A 562 44.59 1.20 32.40
N THR A 563 45.40 0.97 33.42
CA THR A 563 45.84 2.03 34.33
C THR A 563 47.27 2.41 33.96
N ILE A 564 47.50 3.70 33.73
CA ILE A 564 48.85 4.23 33.48
C ILE A 564 49.47 4.60 34.84
N PRO A 565 50.61 4.01 35.22
CA PRO A 565 51.35 4.36 36.42
C PRO A 565 51.68 5.86 36.51
N ALA A 566 51.71 6.42 37.73
CA ALA A 566 52.07 7.83 37.93
C ALA A 566 53.51 8.16 37.49
N GLU A 567 54.41 7.18 37.58
CA GLU A 567 55.80 7.29 37.12
C GLU A 567 55.91 7.47 35.60
N ASP A 568 55.03 6.84 34.83
CA ASP A 568 54.98 6.98 33.37
C ASP A 568 54.56 8.40 32.97
N TRP A 569 53.57 8.98 33.68
CA TRP A 569 53.18 10.38 33.47
C TRP A 569 54.28 11.37 33.81
N LEU A 570 55.03 11.11 34.89
CA LEU A 570 56.16 11.94 35.28
C LEU A 570 57.28 11.85 34.23
N MET A 571 57.59 10.65 33.77
CA MET A 571 58.60 10.44 32.74
C MET A 571 58.15 11.05 31.41
N ALA A 572 56.87 11.01 31.05
CA ALA A 572 56.34 11.68 29.86
C ALA A 572 56.54 13.22 29.91
N ASP A 573 56.24 13.87 31.03
CA ASP A 573 56.50 15.30 31.24
C ASP A 573 58.00 15.63 31.10
N GLN A 574 58.86 14.83 31.73
CA GLN A 574 60.30 15.03 31.68
C GLN A 574 60.83 14.92 30.25
N GLN A 575 60.40 13.90 29.50
CA GLN A 575 60.80 13.73 28.11
C GLN A 575 60.28 14.86 27.21
N LEU A 576 59.05 15.32 27.42
CA LEU A 576 58.50 16.47 26.70
C LEU A 576 59.31 17.74 27.00
N ALA A 577 59.63 18.02 28.26
CA ALA A 577 60.45 19.16 28.66
C ALA A 577 61.87 19.10 28.08
N LEU A 578 62.52 17.92 28.09
CA LEU A 578 63.84 17.73 27.50
C LEU A 578 63.81 17.96 25.98
N LEU A 579 62.81 17.43 25.28
CA LEU A 579 62.62 17.71 23.85
C LEU A 579 62.40 19.20 23.63
N TRP A 580 61.58 19.85 24.43
CA TRP A 580 61.27 21.27 24.31
C TRP A 580 62.53 22.14 24.39
N LEU A 581 63.40 21.86 25.37
CA LEU A 581 64.71 22.51 25.51
C LEU A 581 65.61 22.23 24.31
N ALA A 582 65.67 20.98 23.85
CA ALA A 582 66.50 20.59 22.72
C ALA A 582 66.06 21.25 21.40
N LEU A 583 64.75 21.33 21.14
CA LEU A 583 64.21 22.00 19.96
C LEU A 583 64.45 23.52 20.02
N ARG A 584 64.21 24.15 21.18
CA ARG A 584 64.49 25.59 21.38
C ARG A 584 65.96 25.93 21.13
N ALA A 585 66.87 25.13 21.69
CA ALA A 585 68.31 25.38 21.56
C ALA A 585 68.83 25.20 20.12
N ASN A 586 68.16 24.37 19.31
CA ASN A 586 68.60 24.03 17.96
C ASN A 586 67.72 24.65 16.87
N LEU A 587 66.77 25.53 17.19
CA LEU A 587 65.82 26.10 16.22
C LEU A 587 66.54 26.83 15.06
N SER A 588 67.68 27.45 15.34
CA SER A 588 68.53 28.14 14.36
C SER A 588 69.64 27.26 13.75
N ALA A 589 69.67 25.96 14.06
CA ALA A 589 70.67 25.04 13.51
C ALA A 589 70.39 24.76 12.03
N GLN A 590 71.42 24.33 11.30
CA GLN A 590 71.29 23.92 9.91
C GLN A 590 70.47 22.62 9.82
N ALA A 591 69.27 22.71 9.27
CA ALA A 591 68.37 21.58 9.04
C ALA A 591 68.34 21.20 7.55
N VAL A 592 67.99 19.94 7.26
CA VAL A 592 67.82 19.43 5.89
C VAL A 592 66.35 19.12 5.66
N ARG A 593 65.77 19.61 4.57
CA ARG A 593 64.39 19.28 4.18
C ARG A 593 64.39 18.13 3.16
N GLU A 594 63.60 17.11 3.44
CA GLU A 594 63.33 15.98 2.54
C GLU A 594 62.33 16.37 1.44
N HIS A 595 62.24 15.56 0.38
CA HIS A 595 61.26 15.77 -0.71
C HIS A 595 59.80 15.73 -0.24
N SER A 596 59.52 15.04 0.87
CA SER A 596 58.21 14.98 1.53
C SER A 596 57.83 16.28 2.27
N GLY A 597 58.73 17.26 2.34
CA GLY A 597 58.57 18.46 3.18
C GLY A 597 58.99 18.27 4.64
N THR A 598 59.27 17.03 5.04
CA THR A 598 59.77 16.69 6.38
C THR A 598 61.16 17.29 6.62
N VAL A 599 61.43 17.79 7.82
CA VAL A 599 62.68 18.45 8.20
C VAL A 599 63.50 17.58 9.13
N LEU A 600 64.77 17.38 8.80
CA LEU A 600 65.77 16.73 9.64
C LEU A 600 66.56 17.80 10.38
N LEU A 601 66.38 17.88 11.69
CA LEU A 601 67.05 18.82 12.58
C LEU A 601 67.99 18.07 13.53
N PRO A 602 69.31 18.28 13.48
CA PRO A 602 70.22 17.74 14.49
C PRO A 602 69.96 18.42 15.83
N ILE A 603 69.74 17.63 16.90
CA ILE A 603 69.46 18.15 18.25
C ILE A 603 70.56 17.82 19.26
N ALA A 604 71.31 16.76 19.01
CA ALA A 604 72.45 16.34 19.81
C ALA A 604 73.44 15.55 18.94
N ASP A 605 74.60 15.24 19.49
CA ASP A 605 75.62 14.48 18.76
C ASP A 605 75.13 13.07 18.44
N GLY A 606 75.10 12.70 17.14
CA GLY A 606 74.61 11.40 16.68
C GLY A 606 73.08 11.22 16.73
N VAL A 607 72.32 12.27 17.11
CA VAL A 607 70.85 12.24 17.20
C VAL A 607 70.23 13.41 16.45
N ALA A 608 69.31 13.10 15.55
CA ALA A 608 68.47 14.08 14.86
C ALA A 608 67.00 13.81 15.14
N VAL A 609 66.21 14.87 15.12
CA VAL A 609 64.75 14.77 15.04
C VAL A 609 64.32 14.97 13.60
N ARG A 610 63.33 14.18 13.21
CA ARG A 610 62.60 14.32 11.98
C ARG A 610 61.26 14.96 12.33
N LEU A 611 61.10 16.20 11.89
CA LEU A 611 60.00 17.11 12.15
C LEU A 611 59.10 17.16 10.91
N LEU A 612 57.86 16.72 11.06
CA LEU A 612 56.82 17.03 10.09
C LEU A 612 55.98 18.16 10.67
N VAL A 613 56.23 19.39 10.18
CA VAL A 613 55.46 20.57 10.56
C VAL A 613 54.33 20.76 9.57
N ARG A 614 53.12 21.01 10.07
CA ARG A 614 51.92 21.24 9.27
C ARG A 614 51.09 22.39 9.83
N HIS A 615 50.37 23.08 8.95
CA HIS A 615 49.34 24.03 9.34
C HIS A 615 48.10 23.26 9.82
N HIS A 616 47.54 23.68 10.94
CA HIS A 616 46.41 23.04 11.63
C HIS A 616 45.45 24.11 12.16
N GLY A 617 44.53 24.54 11.29
CA GLY A 617 43.38 25.43 11.60
C GLY A 617 43.68 26.75 12.33
N GLU A 618 42.65 27.56 12.59
CA GLU A 618 42.71 28.64 13.58
C GLU A 618 42.37 28.08 14.97
N ILE A 619 43.25 27.25 15.54
CA ILE A 619 43.09 26.89 16.95
C ILE A 619 43.78 27.96 17.79
N ASP A 620 42.99 28.93 18.22
CA ASP A 620 43.33 29.90 19.25
C ASP A 620 43.27 29.21 20.62
N GLY A 621 44.31 28.43 20.93
CA GLY A 621 44.36 27.57 22.11
C GLY A 621 45.76 27.41 22.70
N ALA A 622 45.82 26.95 23.95
CA ALA A 622 47.08 26.61 24.62
C ALA A 622 47.79 25.48 23.87
N VAL A 623 49.12 25.52 23.84
CA VAL A 623 49.92 24.47 23.20
C VAL A 623 49.72 23.15 23.95
N GLN A 624 49.60 22.05 23.19
CA GLN A 624 49.47 20.69 23.71
C GLN A 624 50.64 19.84 23.23
N GLY A 625 51.09 18.92 24.07
CA GLY A 625 52.15 17.98 23.75
C GLY A 625 51.73 16.56 24.11
N SER A 626 51.81 15.63 23.15
CA SER A 626 51.47 14.23 23.36
C SER A 626 52.61 13.28 23.00
N LEU A 627 52.85 12.27 23.82
CA LEU A 627 53.84 11.22 23.53
C LEU A 627 53.14 9.98 23.00
N LEU A 628 53.74 9.34 21.99
CA LEU A 628 53.27 8.06 21.48
C LEU A 628 53.53 6.96 22.50
N TRP A 629 52.46 6.29 22.93
CA TRP A 629 52.48 5.16 23.86
C TRP A 629 52.03 3.89 23.14
N HIS A 630 52.88 2.86 23.13
CA HIS A 630 52.52 1.56 22.58
C HIS A 630 51.84 0.69 23.63
N VAL A 631 50.54 0.48 23.46
CA VAL A 631 49.73 -0.34 24.35
C VAL A 631 49.92 -1.82 24.01
N PRO A 632 50.32 -2.68 24.99
CA PRO A 632 50.48 -4.11 24.76
C PRO A 632 49.14 -4.82 24.54
N ASN A 633 49.12 -5.78 23.62
CA ASN A 633 47.93 -6.58 23.32
C ASN A 633 47.83 -7.78 24.29
N ARG A 634 47.22 -7.56 25.47
CA ARG A 634 46.99 -8.54 26.57
C ARG A 634 48.24 -9.12 27.29
N HIS A 635 48.14 -9.18 28.62
CA HIS A 635 48.81 -9.99 29.67
C HIS A 635 50.22 -10.63 29.53
N SER A 636 50.97 -10.52 28.43
CA SER A 636 52.33 -11.05 28.35
C SER A 636 53.37 -9.92 28.39
N GLU A 637 54.14 -9.95 29.48
CA GLU A 637 55.42 -9.28 29.70
C GLU A 637 55.39 -7.74 29.70
N TYR A 638 55.47 -7.20 30.92
CA TYR A 638 55.93 -5.84 31.19
C TYR A 638 57.33 -5.67 30.59
N ALA A 639 57.41 -5.28 29.32
CA ALA A 639 58.61 -4.71 28.78
C ALA A 639 58.67 -3.25 29.25
N ASP A 640 59.69 -2.91 30.04
CA ASP A 640 59.94 -1.62 30.73
C ASP A 640 60.05 -0.36 29.82
N ASP A 641 59.64 -0.46 28.54
CA ASP A 641 59.81 0.55 27.50
C ASP A 641 58.50 0.83 26.75
N HIS A 642 57.54 1.43 27.45
CA HIS A 642 56.19 1.67 26.96
C HIS A 642 56.08 2.82 25.94
N PHE A 643 56.80 3.92 26.16
CA PHE A 643 56.86 5.07 25.25
C PHE A 643 58.28 5.46 24.83
N MET A 644 59.26 4.63 25.18
CA MET A 644 60.66 4.80 24.83
C MET A 644 61.10 3.74 23.83
N LYS A 645 62.08 4.09 22.99
CA LYS A 645 62.84 3.17 22.14
C LYS A 645 64.32 3.44 22.30
N THR A 646 65.11 2.37 22.30
CA THR A 646 66.56 2.49 22.24
C THR A 646 67.01 2.51 20.79
N LEU A 647 67.61 3.61 20.35
CA LEU A 647 68.19 3.74 19.02
C LEU A 647 69.73 3.62 19.09
N PRO A 648 70.37 2.76 18.28
CA PRO A 648 71.83 2.61 18.30
C PRO A 648 72.53 3.83 17.71
N ILE A 649 73.52 4.37 18.42
CA ILE A 649 74.36 5.50 17.97
C ILE A 649 75.77 5.02 17.58
N ALA A 650 76.25 3.90 18.13
CA ALA A 650 77.56 3.35 17.80
C ALA A 650 77.63 1.81 17.91
N PHE A 651 78.47 1.19 17.08
CA PHE A 651 78.77 -0.24 17.14
C PHE A 651 79.97 -0.49 18.08
N GLY A 652 79.78 -1.37 19.08
CA GLY A 652 80.87 -1.90 19.91
C GLY A 652 81.62 -3.03 19.21
N THR A 653 82.92 -3.15 19.48
CA THR A 653 83.78 -4.18 18.86
C THR A 653 83.60 -5.56 19.51
N SER A 654 83.88 -6.58 18.70
CA SER A 654 84.06 -8.03 18.95
C SER A 654 82.91 -8.91 19.50
N ARG A 655 81.83 -8.39 20.11
CA ARG A 655 80.65 -9.23 20.47
C ARG A 655 79.26 -8.60 20.23
N GLY A 656 79.16 -7.55 19.42
CA GLY A 656 77.87 -7.02 18.97
C GLY A 656 77.12 -6.13 19.97
N SER A 657 77.76 -5.68 21.05
CA SER A 657 77.16 -4.70 21.97
C SER A 657 76.98 -3.35 21.28
N GLN A 658 75.76 -2.83 21.23
CA GLN A 658 75.45 -1.52 20.67
C GLN A 658 75.31 -0.49 21.79
N VAL A 659 75.91 0.68 21.62
CA VAL A 659 75.65 1.84 22.49
C VAL A 659 74.53 2.64 21.82
N GLY A 660 73.41 2.81 22.52
CA GLY A 660 72.25 3.53 22.02
C GLY A 660 71.78 4.62 22.97
N CYS A 661 70.97 5.53 22.44
CA CYS A 661 70.21 6.49 23.22
C CYS A 661 68.78 5.98 23.41
N ARG A 662 68.27 6.11 24.64
CA ARG A 662 66.86 5.89 24.95
C ARG A 662 66.10 7.19 24.64
N LEU A 663 65.23 7.16 23.65
CA LEU A 663 64.46 8.31 23.17
C LEU A 663 62.97 7.97 23.11
N PRO A 664 62.06 8.96 23.18
CA PRO A 664 60.64 8.71 22.99
C PRO A 664 60.34 8.05 21.63
N LEU A 665 59.27 7.27 21.56
CA LEU A 665 58.82 6.64 20.31
C LEU A 665 58.49 7.70 19.25
N GLY A 666 57.77 8.73 19.68
CA GLY A 666 57.43 9.92 18.93
C GLY A 666 56.69 10.91 19.83
N ILE A 667 56.73 12.19 19.46
CA ILE A 667 56.05 13.28 20.17
C ILE A 667 55.28 14.11 19.16
N THR A 668 54.07 14.55 19.50
CA THR A 668 53.28 15.47 18.68
C THR A 668 52.99 16.73 19.48
N LEU A 669 53.33 17.88 18.91
CA LEU A 669 53.01 19.20 19.46
C LEU A 669 51.88 19.82 18.63
N LYS A 670 50.89 20.44 19.26
CA LYS A 670 49.79 21.15 18.59
C LYS A 670 49.57 22.52 19.24
N GLY A 671 49.37 23.56 18.45
CA GLY A 671 49.02 24.90 18.93
C GLY A 671 49.43 26.01 17.98
N LYS A 672 48.88 27.21 18.18
CA LYS A 672 49.16 28.40 17.34
C LYS A 672 48.92 28.18 15.85
N GLY A 673 47.91 27.38 15.51
CA GLY A 673 47.59 27.03 14.13
C GLY A 673 48.56 26.05 13.46
N TYR A 674 49.42 25.38 14.24
CA TYR A 674 50.38 24.40 13.72
C TYR A 674 50.35 23.09 14.50
N ALA A 675 50.73 22.01 13.82
CA ALA A 675 51.03 20.73 14.43
C ALA A 675 52.43 20.25 14.00
N VAL A 676 53.16 19.62 14.91
CA VAL A 676 54.52 19.14 14.69
C VAL A 676 54.64 17.71 15.18
N ASP A 677 54.79 16.78 14.25
CA ASP A 677 55.16 15.40 14.58
C ASP A 677 56.69 15.26 14.63
N VAL A 678 57.16 14.79 15.78
CA VAL A 678 58.57 14.63 16.10
C VAL A 678 58.88 13.15 16.20
N THR A 679 59.72 12.67 15.28
CA THR A 679 60.26 11.31 15.32
C THR A 679 61.78 11.37 15.46
N PHE A 680 62.35 10.39 16.14
CA PHE A 680 63.78 10.39 16.44
C PHE A 680 64.54 9.45 15.52
N LEU A 681 65.72 9.91 15.08
CA LEU A 681 66.71 9.18 14.31
C LEU A 681 68.04 9.23 15.05
N ALA A 682 68.72 8.10 15.15
CA ALA A 682 70.10 8.02 15.61
C ALA A 682 70.96 7.51 14.46
N SER A 683 72.10 8.16 14.25
CA SER A 683 73.05 7.72 13.23
C SER A 683 74.47 8.15 13.60
N PRO A 684 75.46 7.24 13.50
CA PRO A 684 76.87 7.61 13.64
C PRO A 684 77.31 8.68 12.63
N LEU A 685 76.62 8.81 11.49
CA LEU A 685 76.92 9.80 10.44
C LEU A 685 76.53 11.23 10.83
N ILE A 686 75.70 11.38 11.86
CA ILE A 686 75.22 12.69 12.36
C ILE A 686 76.11 13.17 13.53
N SER A 687 77.02 12.31 14.02
CA SER A 687 77.97 12.70 15.07
C SER A 687 79.08 13.58 14.50
N ARG A 688 79.26 14.77 15.11
CA ARG A 688 80.35 15.71 14.87
C ARG A 688 81.68 15.21 15.45
N PHE A 689 81.67 14.13 16.22
CA PHE A 689 82.86 13.54 16.82
C PHE A 689 83.08 12.11 16.35
N HIS A 690 83.80 11.93 15.25
CA HIS A 690 84.37 10.62 14.91
C HIS A 690 85.38 10.09 15.97
N HIS A 691 85.75 10.91 16.98
CA HIS A 691 86.65 10.57 18.09
C HIS A 691 86.28 11.27 19.41
N ALA A 692 85.08 11.07 19.97
CA ALA A 692 84.75 11.61 21.30
C ALA A 692 85.22 10.69 22.45
N PRO A 693 85.79 11.24 23.54
CA PRO A 693 86.09 10.50 24.77
C PRO A 693 84.85 9.86 25.41
N MET A 694 83.63 10.33 25.11
CA MET A 694 82.38 9.68 25.57
C MET A 694 82.15 8.31 24.94
N VAL A 695 82.55 8.07 23.69
CA VAL A 695 82.45 6.73 23.07
C VAL A 695 83.47 5.79 23.72
N GLU A 696 84.65 6.29 24.08
CA GLU A 696 85.62 5.52 24.86
C GLU A 696 85.18 5.29 26.30
N MET A 697 84.56 6.27 26.97
CA MET A 697 83.98 6.11 28.31
C MET A 697 82.80 5.14 28.31
N ALA A 698 81.93 5.17 27.29
CA ALA A 698 80.87 4.20 27.11
C ALA A 698 81.42 2.80 26.83
N ARG A 699 82.45 2.68 25.97
CA ARG A 699 83.19 1.41 25.76
C ARG A 699 83.82 0.91 27.06
N HIS A 700 84.39 1.82 27.87
CA HIS A 700 85.00 1.49 29.15
C HIS A 700 83.96 1.07 30.19
N ALA A 701 82.80 1.75 30.27
CA ALA A 701 81.70 1.41 31.15
C ALA A 701 81.05 0.07 30.79
N VAL A 702 80.82 -0.19 29.48
CA VAL A 702 80.36 -1.50 29.00
C VAL A 702 81.39 -2.59 29.29
N SER A 703 82.69 -2.30 29.15
CA SER A 703 83.77 -3.21 29.53
C SER A 703 83.84 -3.48 31.04
N LEU A 704 83.49 -2.50 31.88
CA LEU A 704 83.48 -2.61 33.34
C LEU A 704 82.27 -3.41 33.84
N GLU A 705 81.09 -3.14 33.27
CA GLU A 705 79.86 -3.88 33.56
C GLU A 705 79.98 -5.34 33.09
N HIS A 706 80.61 -5.57 31.94
CA HIS A 706 80.91 -6.93 31.48
C HIS A 706 81.89 -7.65 32.42
N ARG A 707 82.91 -6.95 32.93
CA ARG A 707 83.82 -7.50 33.95
C ARG A 707 83.12 -7.80 35.28
N ARG A 708 82.13 -6.99 35.68
CA ARG A 708 81.28 -7.26 36.83
C ARG A 708 80.44 -8.52 36.65
N ARG A 709 79.74 -8.65 35.53
CA ARG A 709 78.94 -9.85 35.24
C ARG A 709 79.77 -11.12 35.15
N LEU A 710 80.98 -11.05 34.58
CA LEU A 710 81.91 -12.19 34.56
C LEU A 710 82.46 -12.53 35.95
N ALA A 711 82.53 -11.56 36.87
CA ALA A 711 82.93 -11.81 38.25
C ALA A 711 81.78 -12.38 39.11
N ASP A 712 80.53 -12.03 38.78
CA ASP A 712 79.33 -12.57 39.42
C ASP A 712 78.96 -13.97 38.89
N ASP A 713 79.44 -14.37 37.70
CA ASP A 713 79.26 -15.73 37.13
C ASP A 713 80.29 -16.77 37.64
N ASP A 714 81.35 -16.32 38.33
CA ASP A 714 82.42 -17.18 38.90
C ASP A 714 82.26 -17.42 40.43
N ASP A 715 81.18 -16.90 41.07
CA ASP A 715 80.71 -17.21 42.44
C ASP A 715 79.41 -18.07 42.38
#